data_AF-A0A318TAU8-F1
#
_entry.id   AF-A0A318TAU8-F1
#
_cell.length_a   1.000
_cell.length_b   1.000
_cell.length_c   1.000
_cell.angle_alpha   90.00
_cell.angle_beta   90.00
_cell.angle_gamma   90.00
#
_symmetry.space_group_name_H-M   'P 1'
#
loop_
_entity.id
_entity.type
_entity.pdbx_description
1 polymer ?
#
loop_
_entity_poly.entity_id
_entity_poly.type
_entity_poly.pdbx_seq_one_letter_code
_entity_poly.pdbx_strand_id
1 'polypeptide(L)'
;MTLIVVLASSVSNASAQVSWTGADAADPTNWLEDGNWSTGNRPTSSTNTTINVVNKPTVLGLSGADQGETADIMVGPAGNLTLQNGSTLSSTPTGAAVGGGISIQGSATVTSGATWNATTDNNIDTVFGVDGTLTVSNGGIIAVTGTGGAVVGNYSPGTATVTGQGSQWNASIFVIGWNPGASGQLNIEDHGVVTTAEMDLTNPAGSAILNINGSGVLATARLENWKGGAVQVNFDGGILRASGKSLAIVGFSGTELNIDAGGLTIDSAGFGADTDTTSAFTGAGALTKIGGGTLTLAANNMYQGGTFIRGGTVSISVDGNLGAAIGGITFDGGTLENTAAITNMARAVTVNAGGGTFETDADLTLSGAITDGASGTGPLTKSGSGGNLILTGSNTGYTGQMTIAAGELQVGNGGATGTLGGIGSRVEIDSGAKLVFNRSDAYVYDGVISGDGALTQAGGTGSKITLTGANDLFKGTTTISDGTLQVGDGGTSGNLGTSQVNLAGGALAFNRTDTFNFGNDISGDGNVEQDGSGITVLSGVNTYTGNTAVNAGTLAAGAANVFSQSSAFSVANGATLDLQGHDQTISSLANAGNVRLPGAMPGTTLTVTGDYAGQGGTVYLAGTLGGDNTVIDNLHVKRRHIGQFEPRCHQSRSKQRRADHQWHQGRYRRWRLGWRLYPQRSIYLSGRSGGGGRRLCLPALQGRSRRS
;
A
#
# COMPACT_ATOMS: atom_id res chain seq x y z
N MET A 1 55.86 -57.39 63.32
CA MET A 1 57.01 -56.53 62.99
C MET A 1 56.51 -55.09 63.10
N THR A 2 56.42 -54.52 64.31
CA THR A 2 57.42 -53.63 64.97
C THR A 2 57.66 -52.38 64.09
N LEU A 3 57.37 -51.12 64.46
CA LEU A 3 57.33 -50.46 65.77
C LEU A 3 56.47 -49.16 65.68
N ILE A 4 55.71 -48.87 66.74
CA ILE A 4 55.02 -47.59 67.08
C ILE A 4 55.99 -46.66 67.83
N VAL A 5 55.79 -45.32 67.78
CA VAL A 5 56.12 -44.22 68.76
C VAL A 5 56.55 -42.96 67.95
N VAL A 6 56.02 -41.71 68.03
CA VAL A 6 55.21 -40.91 69.00
C VAL A 6 54.38 -39.82 68.27
N LEU A 7 53.27 -39.42 68.92
CA LEU A 7 52.35 -38.29 68.70
C LEU A 7 52.71 -37.02 69.52
N ALA A 8 52.13 -35.88 69.12
CA ALA A 8 51.90 -34.60 69.84
C ALA A 8 52.95 -33.50 69.62
N SER A 9 52.63 -32.20 69.48
CA SER A 9 51.41 -31.36 69.53
C SER A 9 51.86 -29.96 69.02
N SER A 10 51.06 -29.06 68.44
CA SER A 10 49.97 -28.34 69.10
C SER A 10 49.10 -27.58 68.11
N VAL A 11 47.79 -27.57 68.40
CA VAL A 11 46.81 -26.65 67.84
C VAL A 11 47.10 -25.24 68.33
N SER A 12 47.03 -24.23 67.45
CA SER A 12 46.48 -22.94 67.84
C SER A 12 46.07 -22.11 66.62
N ASN A 13 44.79 -21.76 66.64
CA ASN A 13 44.19 -20.53 66.14
C ASN A 13 43.99 -20.42 64.63
N ALA A 14 42.70 -20.51 64.28
CA ALA A 14 42.12 -19.85 63.12
C ALA A 14 42.76 -18.47 62.89
N SER A 15 43.40 -18.29 61.75
CA SER A 15 43.48 -16.97 61.14
C SER A 15 42.40 -16.91 60.07
N ALA A 16 41.55 -15.91 60.24
CA ALA A 16 40.45 -15.53 59.40
C ALA A 16 40.67 -15.81 57.90
N GLN A 17 39.60 -16.33 57.30
CA GLN A 17 39.15 -15.97 55.97
C GLN A 17 39.57 -14.52 55.66
N VAL A 18 40.60 -14.33 54.83
CA VAL A 18 40.90 -13.01 54.31
C VAL A 18 40.00 -12.80 53.11
N SER A 19 38.87 -12.15 53.37
CA SER A 19 38.06 -11.48 52.37
C SER A 19 38.92 -10.41 51.71
N TRP A 20 39.21 -10.55 50.42
CA TRP A 20 39.76 -9.46 49.62
C TRP A 20 38.66 -8.95 48.70
N THR A 21 37.91 -7.97 49.19
CA THR A 21 37.10 -7.05 48.39
C THR A 21 38.01 -5.92 47.92
N GLY A 22 37.94 -5.58 46.63
CA GLY A 22 38.82 -4.58 46.02
C GLY A 22 38.76 -3.21 46.70
N ALA A 23 39.93 -2.74 47.14
CA ALA A 23 40.37 -1.36 47.24
C ALA A 23 41.84 -1.41 47.73
N ASP A 24 42.81 -1.50 46.82
CA ASP A 24 44.23 -1.43 47.22
C ASP A 24 44.60 0.04 47.51
N ALA A 25 45.20 0.29 48.67
CA ALA A 25 45.30 1.61 49.29
C ALA A 25 46.67 2.31 49.08
N ALA A 26 47.42 1.96 48.00
CA ALA A 26 48.75 2.51 47.74
C ALA A 26 49.15 2.73 46.25
N ASP A 27 48.18 2.81 45.31
CA ASP A 27 48.32 2.95 43.84
C ASP A 27 49.50 3.82 43.31
N PRO A 28 50.07 3.53 42.12
CA PRO A 28 49.92 4.58 41.11
C PRO A 28 49.65 4.17 39.63
N THR A 29 49.22 2.93 39.32
CA THR A 29 48.25 2.55 38.24
C THR A 29 48.26 1.02 37.95
N ASN A 30 47.18 0.32 38.34
CA ASN A 30 46.96 -1.13 38.29
C ASN A 30 46.88 -1.81 36.88
N TRP A 31 47.82 -1.53 36.01
CA TRP A 31 48.29 -2.44 34.94
C TRP A 31 49.81 -2.64 35.05
N LEU A 32 50.49 -1.76 35.79
CA LEU A 32 51.95 -1.69 35.88
C LEU A 32 52.52 -2.47 37.07
N GLU A 33 51.68 -3.13 37.87
CA GLU A 33 52.10 -3.92 39.03
C GLU A 33 52.49 -5.34 38.61
N ASP A 34 53.76 -5.66 38.81
CA ASP A 34 54.39 -6.97 38.60
C ASP A 34 53.55 -8.14 39.17
N GLY A 35 52.94 -7.97 40.35
CA GLY A 35 52.13 -8.98 41.04
C GLY A 35 50.77 -9.33 40.39
N ASN A 36 50.35 -8.61 39.35
CA ASN A 36 49.08 -8.84 38.65
C ASN A 36 49.26 -9.63 37.34
N TRP A 37 50.47 -10.12 37.07
CA TRP A 37 50.85 -10.88 35.87
C TRP A 37 51.31 -12.30 36.20
N SER A 38 51.07 -13.26 35.30
CA SER A 38 51.43 -14.68 35.55
C SER A 38 52.93 -14.93 35.68
N THR A 39 53.76 -14.12 35.03
CA THR A 39 55.23 -14.16 35.12
C THR A 39 55.77 -13.26 36.23
N GLY A 40 54.89 -12.56 36.97
CA GLY A 40 55.30 -11.60 37.98
C GLY A 40 55.97 -10.35 37.41
N ASN A 41 55.98 -10.16 36.07
CA ASN A 41 56.66 -9.05 35.42
C ASN A 41 55.66 -8.22 34.60
N ARG A 42 55.76 -6.90 34.70
CA ARG A 42 55.02 -5.94 33.88
C ARG A 42 55.28 -6.17 32.37
N PRO A 43 54.23 -6.20 31.53
CA PRO A 43 54.36 -6.22 30.09
C PRO A 43 55.06 -4.98 29.52
N THR A 44 55.87 -5.20 28.50
CA THR A 44 56.38 -4.17 27.61
C THR A 44 55.87 -4.42 26.19
N SER A 45 56.00 -3.43 25.29
CA SER A 45 55.41 -3.50 23.95
C SER A 45 55.91 -4.66 23.06
N SER A 46 56.96 -5.38 23.47
CA SER A 46 57.51 -6.54 22.75
C SER A 46 57.28 -7.89 23.43
N THR A 47 56.61 -7.94 24.58
CA THR A 47 56.42 -9.18 25.36
C THR A 47 55.02 -9.73 25.20
N ASN A 48 54.91 -11.04 24.96
CA ASN A 48 53.65 -11.76 25.09
C ASN A 48 53.22 -11.78 26.55
N THR A 49 51.94 -11.53 26.77
CA THR A 49 51.36 -11.28 28.08
C THR A 49 50.36 -12.37 28.41
N THR A 50 50.42 -12.91 29.61
CA THR A 50 49.46 -13.92 30.08
C THR A 50 48.93 -13.55 31.47
N ILE A 51 47.60 -13.49 31.61
CA ILE A 51 46.86 -13.15 32.83
C ILE A 51 46.16 -14.41 33.34
N ASN A 52 46.71 -15.04 34.38
CA ASN A 52 46.19 -16.28 35.00
C ASN A 52 46.07 -16.15 36.53
N VAL A 53 46.04 -14.92 37.06
CA VAL A 53 46.14 -14.68 38.51
C VAL A 53 44.76 -14.77 39.15
N VAL A 54 44.56 -15.75 40.02
CA VAL A 54 43.31 -15.96 40.77
C VAL A 54 43.16 -14.85 41.84
N ASN A 55 42.00 -14.19 41.90
CA ASN A 55 41.61 -13.17 42.89
C ASN A 55 42.30 -11.79 42.81
N LYS A 56 43.11 -11.51 41.77
CA LYS A 56 43.66 -10.18 41.49
C LYS A 56 43.31 -9.76 40.07
N PRO A 57 42.31 -8.88 39.86
CA PRO A 57 42.02 -8.39 38.52
C PRO A 57 43.14 -7.47 38.04
N THR A 58 43.57 -7.65 36.79
CA THR A 58 44.45 -6.72 36.08
C THR A 58 43.59 -5.58 35.52
N VAL A 59 43.80 -4.32 35.94
CA VAL A 59 42.89 -3.19 35.64
C VAL A 59 43.60 -1.97 35.03
N LEU A 60 43.57 -1.83 33.70
CA LEU A 60 44.05 -0.62 33.05
C LEU A 60 43.06 0.55 33.26
N GLY A 61 43.56 1.64 33.83
CA GLY A 61 42.78 2.86 34.04
C GLY A 61 42.16 3.02 35.42
N LEU A 62 42.75 2.44 36.47
CA LEU A 62 42.22 2.53 37.83
C LEU A 62 42.04 3.98 38.34
N SER A 63 43.00 4.88 38.03
CA SER A 63 43.05 6.28 38.51
C SER A 63 42.71 7.33 37.44
N GLY A 64 42.35 6.90 36.22
CA GLY A 64 42.04 7.76 35.07
C GLY A 64 42.41 7.08 33.75
N ALA A 65 42.38 7.81 32.65
CA ALA A 65 42.78 7.26 31.34
C ALA A 65 44.27 6.93 31.32
N ASP A 66 44.61 5.70 30.92
CA ASP A 66 45.98 5.21 30.81
C ASP A 66 46.23 4.55 29.44
N GLN A 67 47.48 4.25 29.11
CA GLN A 67 47.88 3.62 27.84
C GLN A 67 48.73 2.38 28.11
N GLY A 68 48.31 1.25 27.57
CA GLY A 68 49.02 -0.02 27.61
C GLY A 68 49.40 -0.50 26.21
N GLU A 69 50.59 -1.08 26.09
CA GLU A 69 51.02 -1.77 24.87
C GLU A 69 51.62 -3.12 25.24
N THR A 70 51.28 -4.14 24.47
CA THR A 70 51.77 -5.52 24.64
C THR A 70 51.95 -6.17 23.27
N ALA A 71 52.68 -7.28 23.21
CA ALA A 71 52.67 -8.12 22.03
C ALA A 71 51.34 -8.90 21.97
N ASP A 72 51.37 -10.22 22.19
CA ASP A 72 50.13 -10.99 22.41
C ASP A 72 49.61 -10.79 23.83
N ILE A 73 48.31 -10.99 24.03
CA ILE A 73 47.71 -11.06 25.36
C ILE A 73 46.82 -12.29 25.46
N MET A 74 46.98 -13.06 26.53
CA MET A 74 46.18 -14.24 26.82
C MET A 74 45.63 -14.14 28.24
N VAL A 75 44.32 -13.98 28.39
CA VAL A 75 43.66 -14.11 29.70
C VAL A 75 43.35 -15.58 29.91
N GLY A 76 44.23 -16.32 30.55
CA GLY A 76 44.06 -17.75 30.77
C GLY A 76 43.29 -18.05 32.06
N PRO A 77 43.46 -19.26 32.64
CA PRO A 77 42.52 -19.79 33.61
C PRO A 77 42.46 -18.95 34.90
N ALA A 78 41.25 -18.52 35.27
CA ALA A 78 40.94 -17.64 36.40
C ALA A 78 41.51 -16.21 36.32
N GLY A 79 42.02 -15.80 35.16
CA GLY A 79 42.41 -14.42 34.88
C GLY A 79 41.22 -13.48 34.71
N ASN A 80 41.37 -12.24 35.16
CA ASN A 80 40.41 -11.17 34.93
C ASN A 80 41.14 -9.91 34.45
N LEU A 81 40.80 -9.46 33.25
CA LEU A 81 41.25 -8.21 32.66
C LEU A 81 40.11 -7.19 32.64
N THR A 82 40.33 -5.99 33.16
CA THR A 82 39.44 -4.84 32.97
C THR A 82 40.19 -3.66 32.33
N LEU A 83 39.65 -3.13 31.23
CA LEU A 83 40.05 -1.86 30.64
C LEU A 83 38.93 -0.84 30.91
N GLN A 84 39.27 0.29 31.51
CA GLN A 84 38.26 1.27 31.94
C GLN A 84 38.76 2.72 31.85
N ASN A 85 37.84 3.65 32.16
CA ASN A 85 38.11 5.09 32.31
C ASN A 85 38.80 5.74 31.10
N GLY A 86 38.39 5.38 29.88
CA GLY A 86 38.96 5.96 28.65
C GLY A 86 40.37 5.47 28.30
N SER A 87 40.87 4.42 28.96
CA SER A 87 42.20 3.89 28.70
C SER A 87 42.30 3.17 27.36
N THR A 88 43.49 3.11 26.78
CA THR A 88 43.73 2.35 25.53
C THR A 88 44.73 1.24 25.76
N LEU A 89 44.39 0.02 25.36
CA LEU A 89 45.33 -1.10 25.23
C LEU A 89 45.58 -1.39 23.75
N SER A 90 46.84 -1.48 23.32
CA SER A 90 47.20 -1.94 21.97
C SER A 90 47.98 -3.25 22.01
N SER A 91 47.55 -4.25 21.25
CA SER A 91 48.21 -5.57 21.11
C SER A 91 48.66 -5.83 19.66
N THR A 92 49.93 -6.25 19.47
CA THR A 92 50.60 -6.43 18.16
C THR A 92 51.52 -7.68 18.16
N PRO A 93 51.87 -8.39 17.07
CA PRO A 93 51.19 -8.68 15.81
C PRO A 93 50.72 -10.16 15.71
N THR A 94 50.59 -10.94 16.80
CA THR A 94 50.31 -12.39 16.72
C THR A 94 49.01 -12.89 17.37
N GLY A 95 48.30 -12.06 18.16
CA GLY A 95 46.90 -12.29 18.55
C GLY A 95 46.56 -11.89 19.99
N ALA A 96 45.28 -11.61 20.22
CA ALA A 96 44.71 -11.34 21.54
C ALA A 96 43.66 -12.39 21.87
N ALA A 97 43.84 -13.11 22.99
CA ALA A 97 42.98 -14.19 23.43
C ALA A 97 42.46 -14.06 24.86
N VAL A 98 41.22 -14.48 25.04
CA VAL A 98 40.54 -14.53 26.34
C VAL A 98 40.02 -15.96 26.51
N GLY A 99 40.71 -16.74 27.35
CA GLY A 99 40.37 -18.11 27.71
C GLY A 99 41.35 -19.21 27.28
N GLY A 100 42.67 -19.06 27.38
CA GLY A 100 43.61 -20.12 26.98
C GLY A 100 44.02 -21.10 28.10
N GLY A 101 43.42 -22.30 28.21
CA GLY A 101 43.98 -23.42 28.98
C GLY A 101 42.99 -24.37 29.69
N ILE A 102 43.48 -25.58 30.02
CA ILE A 102 42.72 -26.64 30.70
C ILE A 102 42.30 -26.20 32.11
N SER A 103 40.98 -26.11 32.36
CA SER A 103 40.26 -26.22 33.65
C SER A 103 39.77 -24.98 34.44
N ILE A 104 39.95 -23.73 34.00
CA ILE A 104 39.31 -22.54 34.66
C ILE A 104 39.01 -21.38 33.68
N GLN A 105 37.92 -20.62 33.89
CA GLN A 105 37.43 -19.55 32.98
C GLN A 105 38.33 -18.29 33.01
N GLY A 106 38.61 -17.67 31.85
CA GLY A 106 39.24 -16.35 31.73
C GLY A 106 38.21 -15.28 31.36
N SER A 107 38.34 -14.07 31.91
CA SER A 107 37.37 -12.97 31.69
C SER A 107 38.04 -11.66 31.29
N ALA A 108 37.48 -10.95 30.31
CA ALA A 108 37.92 -9.62 29.92
C ALA A 108 36.73 -8.65 29.87
N THR A 109 36.93 -7.41 30.31
CA THR A 109 35.94 -6.33 30.27
C THR A 109 36.57 -5.09 29.66
N VAL A 110 35.92 -4.50 28.65
CA VAL A 110 36.27 -3.19 28.08
C VAL A 110 35.10 -2.26 28.34
N THR A 111 35.29 -1.26 29.20
CA THR A 111 34.20 -0.44 29.70
C THR A 111 34.55 1.03 29.83
N SER A 112 33.56 1.86 30.15
CA SER A 112 33.75 3.27 30.54
C SER A 112 34.61 4.05 29.53
N GLY A 113 34.29 3.92 28.24
CA GLY A 113 35.01 4.59 27.15
C GLY A 113 36.39 4.04 26.79
N ALA A 114 36.86 2.96 27.44
CA ALA A 114 38.16 2.37 27.15
C ALA A 114 38.20 1.74 25.74
N THR A 115 39.38 1.69 25.13
CA THR A 115 39.61 1.13 23.80
C THR A 115 40.62 -0.01 23.85
N TRP A 116 40.33 -1.12 23.18
CA TRP A 116 41.29 -2.18 22.90
C TRP A 116 41.54 -2.27 21.40
N ASN A 117 42.73 -1.86 20.97
CA ASN A 117 43.20 -1.99 19.60
C ASN A 117 43.96 -3.31 19.42
N ALA A 118 43.53 -4.13 18.47
CA ALA A 118 44.27 -5.32 18.06
C ALA A 118 44.65 -5.19 16.57
N THR A 119 45.90 -5.47 16.23
CA THR A 119 46.40 -5.32 14.85
C THR A 119 46.36 -6.61 14.02
N THR A 120 46.03 -7.74 14.66
CA THR A 120 45.76 -9.07 14.09
C THR A 120 44.90 -9.84 15.09
N ASP A 121 44.09 -10.79 14.60
CA ASP A 121 43.03 -11.55 15.26
C ASP A 121 42.74 -11.28 16.76
N ASN A 122 41.53 -10.78 17.07
CA ASN A 122 40.94 -10.93 18.41
C ASN A 122 40.25 -12.29 18.47
N ASN A 123 41.05 -13.33 18.60
CA ASN A 123 40.54 -14.67 18.81
C ASN A 123 40.15 -14.76 20.29
N ILE A 124 38.87 -14.71 20.66
CA ILE A 124 38.46 -15.26 21.97
C ILE A 124 38.69 -16.77 21.85
N ASP A 125 39.95 -17.13 22.03
CA ASP A 125 40.47 -18.47 21.87
C ASP A 125 40.27 -19.18 23.19
N THR A 126 39.41 -20.18 23.15
CA THR A 126 39.22 -21.10 24.25
C THR A 126 39.81 -22.43 23.84
N VAL A 127 40.91 -22.83 24.48
CA VAL A 127 41.60 -24.10 24.23
C VAL A 127 41.22 -25.10 25.33
N PHE A 128 40.64 -26.23 24.91
CA PHE A 128 40.22 -27.42 25.65
C PHE A 128 39.86 -27.24 27.15
N GLY A 129 38.57 -27.00 27.44
CA GLY A 129 37.93 -27.54 28.65
C GLY A 129 37.01 -26.63 29.49
N VAL A 130 36.85 -25.32 29.21
CA VAL A 130 36.01 -24.37 29.99
C VAL A 130 35.73 -23.04 29.22
N ASP A 131 34.72 -22.26 29.65
CA ASP A 131 34.22 -21.05 28.95
C ASP A 131 35.05 -19.77 29.16
N GLY A 132 35.41 -19.06 28.09
CA GLY A 132 35.96 -17.69 28.16
C GLY A 132 34.85 -16.62 28.06
N THR A 133 34.98 -15.49 28.76
CA THR A 133 33.98 -14.39 28.71
C THR A 133 34.60 -13.05 28.32
N LEU A 134 33.98 -12.33 27.40
CA LEU A 134 34.31 -10.94 27.06
C LEU A 134 33.09 -10.04 27.20
N THR A 135 33.23 -8.90 27.88
CA THR A 135 32.18 -7.88 27.95
C THR A 135 32.68 -6.54 27.45
N VAL A 136 31.97 -5.94 26.51
CA VAL A 136 32.18 -4.56 26.06
C VAL A 136 30.96 -3.75 26.50
N SER A 137 31.16 -2.74 27.36
CA SER A 137 30.05 -2.01 27.98
C SER A 137 30.32 -0.51 28.16
N ASN A 138 29.29 0.29 28.46
CA ASN A 138 29.41 1.70 28.84
C ASN A 138 30.37 2.52 27.95
N GLY A 139 30.24 2.40 26.63
CA GLY A 139 31.07 3.13 25.66
C GLY A 139 32.45 2.51 25.37
N GLY A 140 32.76 1.33 25.91
CA GLY A 140 33.98 0.59 25.59
C GLY A 140 34.05 0.20 24.11
N ILE A 141 35.25 0.20 23.53
CA ILE A 141 35.48 -0.06 22.11
C ILE A 141 36.53 -1.15 21.95
N ILE A 142 36.26 -2.13 21.10
CA ILE A 142 37.26 -3.05 20.59
C ILE A 142 37.40 -2.81 19.08
N ALA A 143 38.62 -2.52 18.63
CA ALA A 143 38.94 -2.27 17.25
C ALA A 143 40.00 -3.27 16.75
N VAL A 144 39.57 -4.18 15.88
CA VAL A 144 40.47 -5.10 15.16
C VAL A 144 40.84 -4.44 13.84
N THR A 145 42.09 -4.04 13.71
CA THR A 145 42.66 -3.40 12.53
C THR A 145 43.53 -4.41 11.77
N GLY A 146 43.54 -4.37 10.43
CA GLY A 146 44.33 -5.29 9.59
C GLY A 146 43.49 -6.37 8.89
N THR A 147 44.16 -7.41 8.36
CA THR A 147 43.52 -8.55 7.69
C THR A 147 42.94 -9.59 8.66
N GLY A 148 43.12 -9.40 9.97
CA GLY A 148 42.64 -10.31 11.00
C GLY A 148 41.15 -10.17 11.30
N GLY A 149 40.56 -11.26 11.79
CA GLY A 149 39.15 -11.36 12.19
C GLY A 149 38.94 -11.36 13.71
N ALA A 150 37.70 -11.29 14.15
CA ALA A 150 37.31 -11.59 15.53
C ALA A 150 36.69 -12.99 15.58
N VAL A 151 36.95 -13.73 16.66
CA VAL A 151 36.40 -15.09 16.83
C VAL A 151 35.79 -15.23 18.20
N VAL A 152 34.60 -15.83 18.27
CA VAL A 152 33.97 -16.27 19.53
C VAL A 152 33.78 -17.77 19.49
N GLY A 153 34.47 -18.49 20.38
CA GLY A 153 34.42 -19.95 20.43
C GLY A 153 35.20 -20.61 19.31
N ASN A 154 36.52 -20.72 19.48
CA ASN A 154 37.41 -21.30 18.47
C ASN A 154 37.63 -22.81 18.66
N TYR A 155 38.27 -23.25 19.75
CA TYR A 155 38.50 -24.68 20.07
C TYR A 155 37.71 -25.16 21.31
N SER A 156 36.94 -24.28 21.96
CA SER A 156 36.11 -24.57 23.14
C SER A 156 34.95 -23.57 23.21
N PRO A 157 34.05 -23.71 24.20
CA PRO A 157 33.00 -22.74 24.43
C PRO A 157 33.54 -21.33 24.72
N GLY A 158 32.91 -20.28 24.20
CA GLY A 158 33.24 -18.89 24.51
C GLY A 158 32.02 -17.99 24.40
N THR A 159 31.89 -17.01 25.30
CA THR A 159 30.78 -16.05 25.32
C THR A 159 31.30 -14.62 25.25
N ALA A 160 30.71 -13.81 24.39
CA ALA A 160 30.98 -12.37 24.34
C ALA A 160 29.67 -11.58 24.44
N THR A 161 29.73 -10.41 25.06
CA THR A 161 28.59 -9.49 25.18
C THR A 161 29.03 -8.07 24.84
N VAL A 162 28.34 -7.43 23.92
CA VAL A 162 28.51 -6.01 23.58
C VAL A 162 27.21 -5.30 23.94
N THR A 163 27.24 -4.45 24.96
CA THR A 163 26.02 -3.88 25.55
C THR A 163 26.19 -2.41 25.91
N GLY A 164 25.10 -1.64 25.85
CA GLY A 164 25.09 -0.23 26.23
C GLY A 164 25.47 0.71 25.10
N GLN A 165 24.93 1.93 25.17
CA GLN A 165 25.14 2.95 24.15
C GLN A 165 26.62 3.30 23.98
N GLY A 166 27.07 3.35 22.72
CA GLY A 166 28.44 3.71 22.35
C GLY A 166 29.43 2.55 22.40
N SER A 167 29.05 1.42 23.00
CA SER A 167 29.89 0.22 23.04
C SER A 167 30.00 -0.44 21.69
N GLN A 168 31.22 -0.76 21.27
CA GLN A 168 31.51 -1.22 19.92
C GLN A 168 32.50 -2.38 19.88
N TRP A 169 32.28 -3.31 18.96
CA TRP A 169 33.30 -4.26 18.52
C TRP A 169 33.37 -4.28 16.99
N ASN A 170 34.48 -3.78 16.47
CA ASN A 170 34.71 -3.61 15.04
C ASN A 170 35.79 -4.59 14.57
N ALA A 171 35.49 -5.37 13.53
CA ALA A 171 36.42 -6.29 12.89
C ALA A 171 36.17 -6.38 11.37
N SER A 172 37.12 -6.88 10.58
CA SER A 172 36.90 -7.09 9.14
C SER A 172 36.05 -8.32 8.87
N ILE A 173 36.32 -9.41 9.58
CA ILE A 173 35.59 -10.68 9.56
C ILE A 173 35.28 -11.04 11.01
N PHE A 174 34.11 -11.61 11.27
CA PHE A 174 33.70 -12.08 12.57
C PHE A 174 33.23 -13.52 12.46
N VAL A 175 33.79 -14.43 13.27
CA VAL A 175 33.47 -15.86 13.24
C VAL A 175 32.92 -16.30 14.60
N ILE A 176 31.87 -17.11 14.59
CA ILE A 176 31.34 -17.76 15.81
C ILE A 176 31.39 -19.28 15.61
N GLY A 177 32.05 -20.01 16.52
CA GLY A 177 32.12 -21.48 16.46
C GLY A 177 33.05 -22.03 15.36
N TRP A 178 34.32 -21.60 15.33
CA TRP A 178 35.25 -21.91 14.22
C TRP A 178 35.62 -23.40 14.12
N ASN A 179 36.10 -24.09 15.15
CA ASN A 179 36.60 -25.46 14.98
C ASN A 179 35.62 -26.56 15.45
N PRO A 180 35.79 -27.81 14.96
CA PRO A 180 35.02 -28.95 15.44
C PRO A 180 35.01 -29.06 16.97
N GLY A 181 33.82 -29.15 17.56
CA GLY A 181 33.61 -29.24 19.01
C GLY A 181 33.60 -27.90 19.75
N ALA A 182 33.82 -26.77 19.06
CA ALA A 182 33.73 -25.45 19.67
C ALA A 182 32.30 -24.90 19.68
N SER A 183 32.02 -24.04 20.66
CA SER A 183 30.75 -23.34 20.79
C SER A 183 30.99 -21.86 21.02
N GLY A 184 30.39 -21.00 20.21
CA GLY A 184 30.48 -19.56 20.40
C GLY A 184 29.11 -18.97 20.71
N GLN A 185 29.06 -18.04 21.67
CA GLN A 185 27.87 -17.23 21.91
C GLN A 185 28.24 -15.74 21.88
N LEU A 186 27.63 -14.98 20.96
CA LEU A 186 27.73 -13.52 20.94
C LEU A 186 26.37 -12.92 21.30
N ASN A 187 26.35 -12.05 22.31
CA ASN A 187 25.21 -11.23 22.66
C ASN A 187 25.48 -9.77 22.27
N ILE A 188 24.57 -9.16 21.52
CA ILE A 188 24.59 -7.74 21.17
C ILE A 188 23.32 -7.13 21.74
N GLU A 189 23.46 -6.26 22.74
CA GLU A 189 22.34 -5.88 23.60
C GLU A 189 22.30 -4.36 23.79
N ASP A 190 21.14 -3.80 24.13
CA ASP A 190 20.99 -2.44 24.69
C ASP A 190 21.80 -1.34 23.97
N HIS A 191 21.64 -1.24 22.65
CA HIS A 191 22.35 -0.31 21.75
C HIS A 191 23.86 -0.57 21.54
N GLY A 192 24.40 -1.69 22.03
CA GLY A 192 25.72 -2.17 21.66
C GLY A 192 25.80 -2.44 20.16
N VAL A 193 26.97 -2.23 19.56
CA VAL A 193 27.17 -2.33 18.12
C VAL A 193 28.33 -3.26 17.79
N VAL A 194 28.09 -4.24 16.92
CA VAL A 194 29.13 -5.03 16.27
C VAL A 194 29.17 -4.65 14.80
N THR A 195 30.34 -4.29 14.29
CA THR A 195 30.54 -3.96 12.88
C THR A 195 31.53 -4.93 12.26
N THR A 196 31.11 -5.61 11.19
CA THR A 196 31.97 -6.51 10.41
C THR A 196 31.64 -6.44 8.93
N ALA A 197 32.57 -6.82 8.04
CA ALA A 197 32.18 -7.01 6.64
C ALA A 197 31.45 -8.34 6.45
N GLU A 198 31.86 -9.37 7.21
CA GLU A 198 31.35 -10.74 7.14
C GLU A 198 31.15 -11.28 8.57
N MET A 199 29.97 -11.84 8.83
CA MET A 199 29.62 -12.55 10.06
C MET A 199 29.37 -14.01 9.71
N ASP A 200 30.35 -14.86 10.03
CA ASP A 200 30.39 -16.26 9.64
C ASP A 200 30.07 -17.15 10.84
N LEU A 201 28.98 -17.90 10.74
CA LEU A 201 28.53 -18.82 11.76
C LEU A 201 28.95 -20.24 11.38
N THR A 202 29.82 -20.80 12.22
CA THR A 202 30.30 -22.19 12.25
C THR A 202 31.16 -22.70 11.08
N ASN A 203 31.99 -23.69 11.42
CA ASN A 203 32.59 -24.67 10.50
C ASN A 203 31.86 -26.03 10.71
N PRO A 204 31.98 -27.03 9.82
CA PRO A 204 31.34 -28.32 10.02
C PRO A 204 31.83 -28.91 11.35
N ALA A 205 30.89 -29.16 12.27
CA ALA A 205 31.07 -29.63 13.66
C ALA A 205 31.29 -28.57 14.77
N GLY A 206 31.21 -27.27 14.49
CA GLY A 206 31.07 -26.23 15.52
C GLY A 206 29.61 -25.89 15.87
N SER A 207 29.40 -25.05 16.88
CA SER A 207 28.09 -24.45 17.19
C SER A 207 28.18 -22.94 17.43
N ALA A 208 27.16 -22.20 17.01
CA ALA A 208 27.10 -20.75 17.15
C ALA A 208 25.73 -20.29 17.64
N ILE A 209 25.73 -19.42 18.65
CA ILE A 209 24.57 -18.68 19.11
C ILE A 209 24.86 -17.19 18.92
N LEU A 210 24.02 -16.50 18.18
CA LEU A 210 24.06 -15.05 18.00
C LEU A 210 22.76 -14.46 18.52
N ASN A 211 22.82 -13.69 19.60
CA ASN A 211 21.66 -12.99 20.15
C ASN A 211 21.79 -11.49 19.86
N ILE A 212 20.77 -10.89 19.27
CA ILE A 212 20.70 -9.45 19.02
C ILE A 212 19.42 -8.92 19.66
N ASN A 213 19.57 -8.26 20.80
CA ASN A 213 18.48 -7.94 21.71
C ASN A 213 18.46 -6.45 22.06
N GLY A 214 17.33 -5.93 22.53
CA GLY A 214 17.26 -4.62 23.20
C GLY A 214 17.79 -3.45 22.36
N SER A 215 17.53 -3.41 21.05
CA SER A 215 18.10 -2.43 20.10
C SER A 215 19.60 -2.56 19.84
N GLY A 216 20.23 -3.68 20.23
CA GLY A 216 21.57 -4.05 19.79
C GLY A 216 21.66 -4.14 18.26
N VAL A 217 22.84 -3.85 17.71
CA VAL A 217 23.05 -3.71 16.27
C VAL A 217 24.18 -4.62 15.80
N LEU A 218 23.88 -5.49 14.82
CA LEU A 218 24.88 -6.05 13.93
C LEU A 218 24.89 -5.28 12.62
N ALA A 219 25.96 -4.53 12.36
CA ALA A 219 26.21 -3.91 11.07
C ALA A 219 27.12 -4.83 10.23
N THR A 220 26.58 -5.45 9.17
CA THR A 220 27.33 -6.35 8.30
C THR A 220 26.90 -6.28 6.85
N ALA A 221 27.75 -6.75 5.95
CA ALA A 221 27.40 -7.00 4.55
C ALA A 221 27.03 -8.46 4.28
N ARG A 222 27.35 -9.35 5.22
CA ARG A 222 27.04 -10.76 5.11
C ARG A 222 26.83 -11.36 6.49
N LEU A 223 25.71 -12.05 6.64
CA LEU A 223 25.42 -12.94 7.75
C LEU A 223 25.21 -14.32 7.14
N GLU A 224 26.08 -15.28 7.47
CA GLU A 224 26.01 -16.60 6.86
C GLU A 224 26.18 -17.74 7.84
N ASN A 225 25.46 -18.83 7.59
CA ASN A 225 25.85 -20.15 8.08
C ASN A 225 26.85 -20.74 7.08
N TRP A 226 28.14 -20.57 7.36
CA TRP A 226 29.19 -20.75 6.35
C TRP A 226 29.36 -22.21 5.91
N LYS A 227 29.32 -23.14 6.86
CA LYS A 227 29.56 -24.57 6.58
C LYS A 227 28.67 -25.55 7.36
N GLY A 228 27.49 -25.10 7.81
CA GLY A 228 26.41 -25.97 8.27
C GLY A 228 26.63 -26.65 9.63
N GLY A 229 27.35 -25.99 10.55
CA GLY A 229 27.35 -26.38 11.96
C GLY A 229 26.01 -26.05 12.64
N ALA A 230 25.88 -26.33 13.94
CA ALA A 230 24.65 -26.01 14.66
C ALA A 230 24.57 -24.50 14.91
N VAL A 231 23.62 -23.81 14.28
CA VAL A 231 23.49 -22.35 14.35
C VAL A 231 22.16 -21.95 14.97
N GLN A 232 22.17 -20.93 15.81
CA GLN A 232 20.97 -20.21 16.24
C GLN A 232 21.23 -18.72 16.25
N VAL A 233 20.38 -17.95 15.57
CA VAL A 233 20.35 -16.49 15.59
C VAL A 233 19.02 -16.06 16.16
N ASN A 234 19.03 -15.31 17.26
CA ASN A 234 17.85 -14.82 17.94
C ASN A 234 17.79 -13.30 17.87
N PHE A 235 16.61 -12.77 17.56
CA PHE A 235 16.35 -11.35 17.50
C PHE A 235 15.22 -10.99 18.48
N ASP A 236 15.53 -10.21 19.51
CA ASP A 236 14.55 -9.70 20.49
C ASP A 236 14.63 -8.17 20.59
N GLY A 237 14.06 -7.50 19.59
CA GLY A 237 14.22 -6.05 19.38
C GLY A 237 15.56 -5.67 18.76
N GLY A 238 16.27 -6.63 18.17
CA GLY A 238 17.58 -6.43 17.53
C GLY A 238 17.52 -5.77 16.15
N ILE A 239 18.65 -5.20 15.73
CA ILE A 239 18.82 -4.55 14.42
C ILE A 239 19.92 -5.25 13.62
N LEU A 240 19.57 -5.69 12.41
CA LEU A 240 20.52 -6.11 11.39
C LEU A 240 20.64 -4.99 10.35
N ARG A 241 21.84 -4.41 10.20
CA ARG A 241 22.08 -3.23 9.36
C ARG A 241 23.09 -3.52 8.25
N ALA A 242 22.81 -3.05 7.04
CA ALA A 242 23.76 -3.13 5.93
C ALA A 242 24.98 -2.20 6.16
N SER A 243 26.20 -2.74 6.06
CA SER A 243 27.45 -2.02 6.35
C SER A 243 28.16 -1.47 5.09
N GLY A 244 27.58 -0.46 4.43
CA GLY A 244 28.21 0.24 3.30
C GLY A 244 28.16 -0.48 1.94
N LYS A 245 27.49 -1.63 1.88
CA LYS A 245 27.19 -2.44 0.68
C LYS A 245 25.97 -3.33 0.98
N SER A 246 25.47 -4.07 -0.01
CA SER A 246 24.33 -4.96 0.20
C SER A 246 24.59 -6.00 1.28
N LEU A 247 23.58 -6.24 2.13
CA LEU A 247 23.56 -7.26 3.16
C LEU A 247 23.04 -8.59 2.57
N ALA A 248 23.83 -9.66 2.63
CA ALA A 248 23.38 -11.00 2.28
C ALA A 248 23.12 -11.84 3.53
N ILE A 249 21.99 -12.54 3.59
CA ILE A 249 21.59 -13.45 4.67
C ILE A 249 21.41 -14.84 4.06
N VAL A 250 22.38 -15.74 4.29
CA VAL A 250 22.50 -16.97 3.48
C VAL A 250 22.91 -18.20 4.28
N GLY A 251 22.55 -19.38 3.76
CA GLY A 251 22.96 -20.68 4.30
C GLY A 251 22.15 -21.17 5.50
N PHE A 252 21.13 -20.43 5.94
CA PHE A 252 20.30 -20.83 7.07
C PHE A 252 19.16 -21.76 6.64
N SER A 253 18.64 -22.53 7.60
CA SER A 253 17.52 -23.45 7.39
C SER A 253 16.65 -23.60 8.65
N GLY A 254 15.47 -24.20 8.51
CA GLY A 254 14.63 -24.57 9.63
C GLY A 254 14.25 -23.38 10.53
N THR A 255 14.70 -23.40 11.79
CA THR A 255 14.42 -22.38 12.82
C THR A 255 15.66 -21.60 13.25
N GLU A 256 16.74 -21.69 12.47
CA GLU A 256 18.04 -21.10 12.82
C GLU A 256 17.98 -19.56 12.87
N LEU A 257 17.04 -18.93 12.17
CA LEU A 257 16.74 -17.50 12.29
C LEU A 257 15.42 -17.33 13.05
N ASN A 258 15.48 -16.95 14.33
CA ASN A 258 14.32 -16.80 15.20
C ASN A 258 14.08 -15.33 15.59
N ILE A 259 12.86 -14.86 15.37
CA ILE A 259 12.38 -13.53 15.77
C ILE A 259 11.52 -13.71 17.03
N ASP A 260 12.09 -13.37 18.17
CA ASP A 260 11.41 -13.37 19.47
C ASP A 260 10.45 -12.19 19.61
N ALA A 261 9.72 -12.12 20.74
CA ALA A 261 8.58 -11.21 20.92
C ALA A 261 8.90 -9.72 20.66
N GLY A 262 10.12 -9.26 20.92
CA GLY A 262 10.58 -7.90 20.66
C GLY A 262 10.82 -7.58 19.17
N GLY A 263 10.88 -8.59 18.29
CA GLY A 263 10.96 -8.42 16.85
C GLY A 263 12.37 -8.27 16.28
N LEU A 264 12.46 -8.14 14.96
CA LEU A 264 13.66 -7.89 14.18
C LEU A 264 13.50 -6.60 13.39
N THR A 265 14.50 -5.73 13.40
CA THR A 265 14.62 -4.64 12.43
C THR A 265 15.70 -4.94 11.40
N ILE A 266 15.34 -4.93 10.12
CA ILE A 266 16.30 -4.91 9.00
C ILE A 266 16.44 -3.47 8.53
N ASP A 267 17.61 -2.91 8.72
CA ASP A 267 18.00 -1.58 8.25
C ASP A 267 18.88 -1.70 7.01
N SER A 268 18.28 -1.46 5.85
CA SER A 268 19.02 -1.56 4.59
C SER A 268 20.01 -0.41 4.38
N ALA A 269 19.94 0.67 5.17
CA ALA A 269 20.84 1.82 5.09
C ALA A 269 21.06 2.39 3.67
N GLY A 270 20.11 2.18 2.75
CA GLY A 270 20.20 2.58 1.34
C GLY A 270 20.76 1.54 0.37
N PHE A 271 21.18 0.36 0.86
CA PHE A 271 21.69 -0.77 0.08
C PHE A 271 20.65 -1.90 -0.06
N GLY A 272 20.96 -2.95 -0.83
CA GLY A 272 20.14 -4.17 -0.84
C GLY A 272 20.28 -4.97 0.46
N ALA A 273 19.26 -5.75 0.82
CA ALA A 273 19.30 -6.74 1.87
C ALA A 273 18.60 -8.01 1.36
N ASP A 274 19.32 -9.07 1.09
CA ASP A 274 18.77 -10.24 0.37
C ASP A 274 18.89 -11.51 1.21
N THR A 275 17.79 -12.23 1.35
CA THR A 275 17.80 -13.62 1.84
C THR A 275 17.90 -14.59 0.67
N ASP A 276 18.58 -15.73 0.85
CA ASP A 276 18.41 -16.85 -0.09
C ASP A 276 17.06 -17.58 0.10
N THR A 277 16.80 -18.59 -0.74
CA THR A 277 15.53 -19.34 -0.73
C THR A 277 15.37 -20.29 0.45
N THR A 278 16.41 -20.49 1.26
CA THR A 278 16.41 -21.42 2.41
C THR A 278 16.37 -20.71 3.76
N SER A 279 16.87 -19.47 3.83
CA SER A 279 17.04 -18.67 5.04
C SER A 279 15.72 -18.05 5.51
N ALA A 280 14.82 -18.89 6.01
CA ALA A 280 13.53 -18.48 6.56
C ALA A 280 13.66 -17.95 8.00
N PHE A 281 13.08 -16.79 8.25
CA PHE A 281 12.83 -16.25 9.59
C PHE A 281 11.60 -16.90 10.23
N THR A 282 11.71 -17.23 11.51
CA THR A 282 10.68 -17.90 12.32
C THR A 282 10.38 -17.11 13.59
N GLY A 283 9.51 -17.63 14.46
CA GLY A 283 9.27 -17.04 15.79
C GLY A 283 7.96 -16.25 15.94
N ALA A 284 7.76 -15.66 17.12
CA ALA A 284 6.52 -14.96 17.47
C ALA A 284 6.52 -13.47 17.07
N GLY A 285 7.70 -12.86 16.93
CA GLY A 285 7.84 -11.42 16.72
C GLY A 285 7.57 -10.95 15.30
N ALA A 286 7.67 -9.63 15.13
CA ALA A 286 7.47 -8.93 13.86
C ALA A 286 8.80 -8.64 13.15
N LEU A 287 8.76 -8.54 11.83
CA LEU A 287 9.85 -8.01 11.01
C LEU A 287 9.56 -6.54 10.67
N THR A 288 10.50 -5.65 10.97
CA THR A 288 10.45 -4.23 10.61
C THR A 288 11.51 -3.91 9.57
N LYS A 289 11.11 -3.35 8.43
CA LYS A 289 12.00 -2.86 7.38
C LYS A 289 12.14 -1.35 7.44
N ILE A 290 13.39 -0.87 7.54
CA ILE A 290 13.79 0.53 7.44
C ILE A 290 14.95 0.70 6.44
N GLY A 291 15.38 1.94 6.20
CA GLY A 291 16.44 2.26 5.23
C GLY A 291 15.94 2.25 3.78
N GLY A 292 16.61 3.02 2.91
CA GLY A 292 16.10 3.33 1.57
C GLY A 292 16.18 2.22 0.52
N GLY A 293 17.00 1.19 0.71
CA GLY A 293 17.17 0.12 -0.29
C GLY A 293 16.20 -1.06 -0.10
N THR A 294 16.26 -2.02 -1.03
CA THR A 294 15.33 -3.16 -1.13
C THR A 294 15.72 -4.31 -0.21
N LEU A 295 14.75 -4.86 0.52
CA LEU A 295 14.83 -6.16 1.19
C LEU A 295 14.15 -7.23 0.32
N THR A 296 14.91 -8.19 -0.20
CA THR A 296 14.36 -9.32 -0.96
C THR A 296 14.16 -10.51 -0.03
N LEU A 297 12.90 -10.92 0.18
CA LEU A 297 12.54 -12.12 0.95
C LEU A 297 12.26 -13.27 -0.02
N ALA A 298 13.19 -14.21 -0.12
CA ALA A 298 13.11 -15.31 -1.08
C ALA A 298 12.58 -16.61 -0.45
N ALA A 299 12.86 -16.87 0.83
CA ALA A 299 12.34 -18.01 1.57
C ALA A 299 10.89 -17.79 2.04
N ASN A 300 10.15 -18.88 2.27
CA ASN A 300 8.88 -18.82 2.98
C ASN A 300 9.14 -18.64 4.47
N ASN A 301 8.74 -17.50 5.01
CA ASN A 301 8.96 -17.15 6.40
C ASN A 301 7.81 -17.64 7.29
N MET A 302 8.08 -17.84 8.58
CA MET A 302 7.11 -18.37 9.57
C MET A 302 6.93 -17.46 10.79
N TYR A 303 7.56 -16.28 10.83
CA TYR A 303 7.33 -15.31 11.90
C TYR A 303 5.87 -14.85 11.95
N GLN A 304 5.36 -14.56 13.16
CA GLN A 304 3.92 -14.38 13.38
C GLN A 304 3.50 -12.92 13.64
N GLY A 305 4.41 -12.04 14.04
CA GLY A 305 4.10 -10.65 14.42
C GLY A 305 3.80 -9.71 13.26
N GLY A 306 3.86 -10.20 12.01
CA GLY A 306 3.62 -9.40 10.81
C GLY A 306 4.85 -8.64 10.30
N THR A 307 4.64 -7.86 9.24
CA THR A 307 5.69 -7.11 8.54
C THR A 307 5.38 -5.62 8.58
N PHE A 308 6.31 -4.83 9.14
CA PHE A 308 6.23 -3.37 9.20
C PHE A 308 7.16 -2.77 8.15
N ILE A 309 6.61 -2.00 7.21
CA ILE A 309 7.34 -1.39 6.11
C ILE A 309 7.38 0.12 6.33
N ARG A 310 8.45 0.61 6.96
CA ARG A 310 8.62 2.04 7.31
C ARG A 310 9.53 2.79 6.33
N GLY A 311 10.25 2.08 5.45
CA GLY A 311 11.10 2.70 4.44
C GLY A 311 11.73 1.71 3.46
N GLY A 312 12.10 2.22 2.29
CA GLY A 312 12.62 1.40 1.17
C GLY A 312 11.57 0.41 0.66
N THR A 313 12.03 -0.69 0.06
CA THR A 313 11.17 -1.71 -0.55
C THR A 313 11.30 -3.04 0.18
N VAL A 314 10.21 -3.79 0.32
CA VAL A 314 10.20 -5.23 0.57
C VAL A 314 9.73 -5.91 -0.71
N SER A 315 10.58 -6.76 -1.28
CA SER A 315 10.30 -7.50 -2.52
C SER A 315 9.97 -8.95 -2.21
N ILE A 316 8.85 -9.44 -2.75
CA ILE A 316 8.35 -10.80 -2.57
C ILE A 316 7.93 -11.43 -3.90
N SER A 317 7.91 -12.76 -3.94
CA SER A 317 7.36 -13.53 -5.07
C SER A 317 6.10 -14.32 -4.68
N VAL A 318 5.92 -14.59 -3.39
CA VAL A 318 4.77 -15.31 -2.85
C VAL A 318 4.36 -14.72 -1.49
N ASP A 319 3.09 -14.85 -1.11
CA ASP A 319 2.56 -14.35 0.18
C ASP A 319 3.29 -14.94 1.40
N GLY A 320 3.76 -16.19 1.30
CA GLY A 320 4.54 -16.86 2.34
C GLY A 320 5.90 -16.19 2.63
N ASN A 321 6.41 -15.35 1.74
CA ASN A 321 7.63 -14.57 2.01
C ASN A 321 7.41 -13.56 3.16
N LEU A 322 6.18 -13.18 3.49
CA LEU A 322 5.86 -12.22 4.56
C LEU A 322 5.57 -12.85 5.93
N GLY A 323 5.91 -14.13 6.14
CA GLY A 323 5.69 -14.80 7.42
C GLY A 323 4.39 -15.60 7.48
N ALA A 324 3.91 -15.91 8.68
CA ALA A 324 2.61 -16.57 8.86
C ALA A 324 1.47 -15.62 8.47
N ALA A 325 0.42 -16.14 7.80
CA ALA A 325 -0.71 -15.35 7.27
C ALA A 325 -1.50 -14.56 8.34
N ILE A 326 -1.38 -14.93 9.62
CA ILE A 326 -1.95 -14.19 10.75
C ILE A 326 -1.26 -12.85 10.99
N GLY A 327 0.00 -12.70 10.55
CA GLY A 327 0.74 -11.47 10.60
C GLY A 327 0.31 -10.53 9.48
N GLY A 328 -0.20 -9.35 9.84
CA GLY A 328 -0.58 -8.33 8.88
C GLY A 328 0.62 -7.60 8.24
N ILE A 329 0.31 -6.74 7.29
CA ILE A 329 1.24 -5.76 6.72
C ILE A 329 0.92 -4.41 7.34
N THR A 330 1.92 -3.69 7.83
CA THR A 330 1.75 -2.33 8.34
C THR A 330 2.66 -1.39 7.57
N PHE A 331 2.08 -0.45 6.83
CA PHE A 331 2.81 0.62 6.17
C PHE A 331 2.95 1.84 7.07
N ASP A 332 4.13 2.43 7.07
CA ASP A 332 4.41 3.76 7.60
C ASP A 332 5.50 4.44 6.74
N GLY A 333 5.35 4.32 5.42
CA GLY A 333 6.23 4.87 4.40
C GLY A 333 6.40 3.95 3.20
N GLY A 334 7.24 2.92 3.34
CA GLY A 334 7.87 2.20 2.23
C GLY A 334 6.94 1.40 1.30
N THR A 335 7.56 0.57 0.47
CA THR A 335 6.93 -0.14 -0.64
C THR A 335 6.90 -1.65 -0.42
N LEU A 336 5.77 -2.29 -0.72
CA LEU A 336 5.70 -3.73 -0.96
C LEU A 336 5.67 -3.96 -2.47
N GLU A 337 6.66 -4.68 -2.98
CA GLU A 337 6.78 -5.08 -4.38
C GLU A 337 6.48 -6.57 -4.51
N ASN A 338 5.54 -6.93 -5.40
CA ASN A 338 5.33 -8.33 -5.78
C ASN A 338 5.83 -8.58 -7.21
N THR A 339 6.86 -9.43 -7.32
CA THR A 339 7.55 -9.77 -8.58
C THR A 339 6.87 -10.90 -9.35
N ALA A 340 5.97 -11.63 -8.70
CA ALA A 340 5.16 -12.70 -9.29
C ALA A 340 3.70 -12.57 -8.87
N ALA A 341 2.81 -13.24 -9.62
CA ALA A 341 1.39 -13.15 -9.39
C ALA A 341 0.99 -13.81 -8.06
N ILE A 342 0.28 -13.07 -7.21
CA ILE A 342 -0.29 -13.56 -5.95
C ILE A 342 -1.81 -13.52 -6.08
N THR A 343 -2.43 -14.69 -6.25
CA THR A 343 -3.86 -14.83 -6.56
C THR A 343 -4.78 -14.63 -5.36
N ASN A 344 -4.24 -14.65 -4.13
CA ASN A 344 -4.97 -14.35 -2.91
C ASN A 344 -4.02 -14.04 -1.75
N MET A 345 -4.01 -12.79 -1.31
CA MET A 345 -3.34 -12.32 -0.09
C MET A 345 -4.40 -11.93 0.94
N ALA A 346 -4.55 -12.73 1.99
CA ALA A 346 -5.59 -12.53 3.02
C ALA A 346 -5.12 -11.65 4.20
N ARG A 347 -3.86 -11.21 4.18
CA ARG A 347 -3.28 -10.40 5.25
C ARG A 347 -4.00 -9.08 5.39
N ALA A 348 -4.35 -8.72 6.62
CA ALA A 348 -4.82 -7.38 6.93
C ALA A 348 -3.70 -6.36 6.65
N VAL A 349 -4.08 -5.20 6.12
CA VAL A 349 -3.16 -4.10 5.80
C VAL A 349 -3.55 -2.90 6.65
N THR A 350 -2.59 -2.38 7.41
CA THR A 350 -2.73 -1.15 8.21
C THR A 350 -1.89 -0.05 7.57
N VAL A 351 -2.50 1.11 7.32
CA VAL A 351 -1.80 2.28 6.73
C VAL A 351 -1.69 3.38 7.79
N ASN A 352 -0.49 3.53 8.35
CA ASN A 352 -0.17 4.60 9.29
C ASN A 352 0.04 5.94 8.58
N ALA A 353 0.29 7.00 9.34
CA ALA A 353 0.37 8.37 8.83
C ALA A 353 1.47 8.58 7.77
N GLY A 354 2.55 7.80 7.80
CA GLY A 354 3.60 7.80 6.78
C GLY A 354 3.15 7.29 5.40
N GLY A 355 1.98 6.65 5.31
CA GLY A 355 1.45 6.09 4.07
C GLY A 355 2.15 4.80 3.64
N GLY A 356 1.97 4.38 2.40
CA GLY A 356 2.58 3.17 1.84
C GLY A 356 2.44 3.06 0.34
N THR A 357 3.14 2.10 -0.26
CA THR A 357 3.04 1.81 -1.70
C THR A 357 2.92 0.30 -1.96
N PHE A 358 1.98 -0.08 -2.83
CA PHE A 358 1.97 -1.37 -3.51
C PHE A 358 2.53 -1.19 -4.93
N GLU A 359 3.69 -1.79 -5.20
CA GLU A 359 4.31 -1.87 -6.53
C GLU A 359 4.01 -3.26 -7.12
N THR A 360 3.21 -3.31 -8.19
CA THR A 360 2.81 -4.59 -8.79
C THR A 360 3.50 -4.82 -10.13
N ASP A 361 4.56 -5.63 -10.12
CA ASP A 361 5.21 -6.15 -11.33
C ASP A 361 4.43 -7.33 -11.94
N ALA A 362 3.55 -7.93 -11.14
CA ALA A 362 2.57 -8.93 -11.55
C ALA A 362 1.27 -8.78 -10.74
N ASP A 363 0.21 -9.49 -11.10
CA ASP A 363 -1.09 -9.34 -10.45
C ASP A 363 -1.04 -9.66 -8.94
N LEU A 364 -1.58 -8.77 -8.11
CA LEU A 364 -1.76 -8.94 -6.67
C LEU A 364 -3.24 -8.87 -6.33
N THR A 365 -3.84 -10.00 -5.95
CA THR A 365 -5.19 -10.03 -5.40
C THR A 365 -5.16 -9.97 -3.89
N LEU A 366 -5.59 -8.85 -3.31
CA LEU A 366 -5.68 -8.62 -1.88
C LEU A 366 -7.12 -8.85 -1.40
N SER A 367 -7.32 -9.88 -0.57
CA SER A 367 -8.60 -10.20 0.08
C SER A 367 -8.66 -9.75 1.54
N GLY A 368 -7.51 -9.47 2.15
CA GLY A 368 -7.43 -8.82 3.45
C GLY A 368 -7.93 -7.37 3.40
N ALA A 369 -8.45 -6.89 4.52
CA ALA A 369 -8.94 -5.52 4.66
C ALA A 369 -7.77 -4.52 4.76
N ILE A 370 -7.91 -3.38 4.09
CA ILE A 370 -7.09 -2.18 4.31
C ILE A 370 -7.79 -1.29 5.32
N THR A 371 -7.05 -0.82 6.32
CA THR A 371 -7.55 0.05 7.40
C THR A 371 -6.55 1.16 7.73
N ASP A 372 -7.05 2.29 8.22
CA ASP A 372 -6.20 3.34 8.77
C ASP A 372 -5.53 2.90 10.08
N GLY A 373 -4.30 3.33 10.27
CA GLY A 373 -3.53 3.08 11.48
C GLY A 373 -3.89 4.00 12.64
N ALA A 374 -3.57 3.56 13.86
CA ALA A 374 -3.82 4.34 15.07
C ALA A 374 -3.03 5.66 15.12
N SER A 375 -1.94 5.78 14.37
CA SER A 375 -1.15 7.01 14.22
C SER A 375 -1.80 8.08 13.33
N GLY A 376 -2.95 7.76 12.70
CA GLY A 376 -3.64 8.63 11.75
C GLY A 376 -3.65 8.06 10.33
N THR A 377 -4.41 8.75 9.47
CA THR A 377 -4.66 8.37 8.07
C THR A 377 -3.46 8.73 7.19
N GLY A 378 -2.84 7.75 6.53
CA GLY A 378 -1.79 7.98 5.53
C GLY A 378 -2.27 7.75 4.09
N PRO A 379 -1.56 8.27 3.09
CA PRO A 379 -1.83 7.98 1.68
C PRO A 379 -1.37 6.58 1.29
N LEU A 380 -2.03 5.98 0.30
CA LEU A 380 -1.65 4.67 -0.25
C LEU A 380 -1.50 4.79 -1.76
N THR A 381 -0.34 4.39 -2.28
CA THR A 381 -0.06 4.45 -3.72
C THR A 381 -0.10 3.06 -4.33
N LYS A 382 -0.77 2.93 -5.46
CA LYS A 382 -0.63 1.81 -6.40
C LYS A 382 0.30 2.25 -7.53
N SER A 383 1.43 1.58 -7.67
CA SER A 383 2.41 1.75 -8.74
C SER A 383 2.71 0.40 -9.41
N GLY A 384 3.66 0.38 -10.36
CA GLY A 384 3.90 -0.78 -11.22
C GLY A 384 2.88 -0.95 -12.32
N SER A 385 3.37 -1.09 -13.55
CA SER A 385 2.56 -1.34 -14.75
C SER A 385 2.58 -2.80 -15.19
N GLY A 386 3.35 -3.66 -14.50
CA GLY A 386 3.49 -5.08 -14.83
C GLY A 386 2.27 -5.93 -14.48
N GLY A 387 1.48 -5.51 -13.47
CA GLY A 387 0.23 -6.17 -13.11
C GLY A 387 -0.80 -5.28 -12.43
N ASN A 388 -1.92 -5.90 -12.08
CA ASN A 388 -3.07 -5.28 -11.42
C ASN A 388 -2.98 -5.40 -9.90
N LEU A 389 -3.40 -4.37 -9.17
CA LEU A 389 -3.81 -4.54 -7.77
C LEU A 389 -5.32 -4.80 -7.74
N ILE A 390 -5.73 -5.98 -7.29
CA ILE A 390 -7.12 -6.43 -7.29
C ILE A 390 -7.62 -6.50 -5.85
N LEU A 391 -8.53 -5.62 -5.48
CA LEU A 391 -9.11 -5.53 -4.15
C LEU A 391 -10.40 -6.35 -4.06
N THR A 392 -10.35 -7.46 -3.32
CA THR A 392 -11.51 -8.31 -3.03
C THR A 392 -11.95 -8.25 -1.56
N GLY A 393 -11.13 -7.66 -0.68
CA GLY A 393 -11.43 -7.41 0.73
C GLY A 393 -12.36 -6.21 0.97
N SER A 394 -12.86 -6.08 2.21
CA SER A 394 -13.60 -4.90 2.65
C SER A 394 -12.63 -3.86 3.20
N ASN A 395 -12.46 -2.77 2.45
CA ASN A 395 -11.53 -1.67 2.75
C ASN A 395 -12.26 -0.46 3.35
N THR A 396 -13.43 -0.68 3.97
CA THR A 396 -14.28 0.38 4.53
C THR A 396 -13.66 1.10 5.73
N GLY A 397 -12.61 0.53 6.33
CA GLY A 397 -11.85 1.17 7.41
C GLY A 397 -10.69 2.04 6.94
N TYR A 398 -10.49 2.20 5.62
CA TYR A 398 -9.46 3.06 5.05
C TYR A 398 -10.07 4.36 4.52
N THR A 399 -9.70 5.50 5.12
CA THR A 399 -10.23 6.82 4.75
C THR A 399 -9.19 7.73 4.10
N GLY A 400 -7.94 7.27 4.01
CA GLY A 400 -6.84 7.97 3.34
C GLY A 400 -7.05 8.15 1.82
N GLN A 401 -6.18 8.98 1.22
CA GLN A 401 -6.12 9.14 -0.24
C GLN A 401 -5.46 7.90 -0.87
N MET A 402 -6.08 7.33 -1.90
CA MET A 402 -5.47 6.33 -2.77
C MET A 402 -5.02 6.99 -4.08
N THR A 403 -3.75 6.85 -4.44
CA THR A 403 -3.22 7.31 -5.73
C THR A 403 -2.91 6.11 -6.61
N ILE A 404 -3.46 6.06 -7.83
CA ILE A 404 -3.11 5.07 -8.84
C ILE A 404 -2.12 5.75 -9.78
N ALA A 405 -0.82 5.59 -9.48
CA ALA A 405 0.27 6.22 -10.22
C ALA A 405 0.55 5.51 -11.54
N ALA A 406 0.40 4.18 -11.57
CA ALA A 406 0.62 3.36 -12.77
C ALA A 406 -0.19 2.05 -12.72
N GLY A 407 -0.43 1.48 -13.90
CA GLY A 407 -1.14 0.21 -14.07
C GLY A 407 -2.62 0.32 -13.70
N GLU A 408 -3.18 -0.79 -13.25
CA GLU A 408 -4.61 -0.92 -12.94
C GLU A 408 -4.84 -1.22 -11.46
N LEU A 409 -5.80 -0.50 -10.87
CA LEU A 409 -6.46 -0.90 -9.63
C LEU A 409 -7.85 -1.43 -9.97
N GLN A 410 -8.14 -2.68 -9.61
CA GLN A 410 -9.44 -3.31 -9.79
C GLN A 410 -10.14 -3.50 -8.45
N VAL A 411 -11.42 -3.13 -8.37
CA VAL A 411 -12.30 -3.35 -7.22
C VAL A 411 -13.26 -4.49 -7.57
N GLY A 412 -13.18 -5.56 -6.80
CA GLY A 412 -13.85 -6.83 -7.10
C GLY A 412 -13.08 -7.66 -8.14
N ASN A 413 -13.56 -8.88 -8.36
CA ASN A 413 -13.03 -9.82 -9.36
C ASN A 413 -14.16 -10.66 -9.97
N GLY A 414 -15.24 -10.00 -10.39
CA GLY A 414 -16.48 -10.63 -10.88
C GLY A 414 -17.42 -11.14 -9.78
N GLY A 415 -17.00 -11.07 -8.52
CA GLY A 415 -17.82 -11.39 -7.34
C GLY A 415 -18.54 -10.17 -6.73
N ALA A 416 -19.19 -10.38 -5.60
CA ALA A 416 -19.88 -9.34 -4.81
C ALA A 416 -19.02 -8.74 -3.68
N THR A 417 -17.70 -8.95 -3.71
CA THR A 417 -16.76 -8.47 -2.68
C THR A 417 -15.76 -7.48 -3.28
N GLY A 418 -15.03 -6.76 -2.41
CA GLY A 418 -14.13 -5.68 -2.80
C GLY A 418 -14.75 -4.30 -2.60
N THR A 419 -14.17 -3.48 -1.74
CA THR A 419 -14.53 -2.04 -1.65
C THR A 419 -13.30 -1.18 -1.87
N LEU A 420 -13.51 0.09 -2.18
CA LEU A 420 -12.44 1.07 -2.38
C LEU A 420 -12.58 2.14 -1.30
N GLY A 421 -11.84 2.00 -0.20
CA GLY A 421 -11.95 2.90 0.95
C GLY A 421 -13.30 2.86 1.67
N GLY A 422 -13.38 3.68 2.72
CA GLY A 422 -14.59 4.01 3.48
C GLY A 422 -15.15 5.38 3.09
N ILE A 423 -16.15 5.82 3.85
CA ILE A 423 -16.87 7.09 3.59
C ILE A 423 -15.89 8.25 3.54
N GLY A 424 -15.94 9.02 2.44
CA GLY A 424 -15.10 10.20 2.24
C GLY A 424 -13.69 9.91 1.73
N SER A 425 -13.37 8.66 1.37
CA SER A 425 -12.12 8.34 0.70
C SER A 425 -11.96 9.10 -0.61
N ARG A 426 -10.71 9.28 -1.03
CA ARG A 426 -10.37 9.98 -2.29
C ARG A 426 -9.48 9.08 -3.13
N VAL A 427 -9.73 9.05 -4.43
CA VAL A 427 -8.92 8.30 -5.40
C VAL A 427 -8.46 9.25 -6.49
N GLU A 428 -7.15 9.33 -6.66
CA GLU A 428 -6.51 10.07 -7.75
C GLU A 428 -5.96 9.07 -8.77
N ILE A 429 -6.30 9.25 -10.05
CA ILE A 429 -5.86 8.38 -11.14
C ILE A 429 -4.93 9.17 -12.05
N ASP A 430 -3.65 8.83 -12.02
CA ASP A 430 -2.65 9.51 -12.85
C ASP A 430 -2.82 9.16 -14.33
N SER A 431 -2.30 10.02 -15.20
CA SER A 431 -2.35 9.82 -16.65
C SER A 431 -1.73 8.47 -17.04
N GLY A 432 -2.51 7.64 -17.74
CA GLY A 432 -2.10 6.30 -18.18
C GLY A 432 -2.41 5.17 -17.18
N ALA A 433 -2.83 5.50 -15.95
CA ALA A 433 -3.35 4.54 -14.99
C ALA A 433 -4.86 4.30 -15.17
N LYS A 434 -5.40 3.27 -14.51
CA LYS A 434 -6.80 2.87 -14.63
C LYS A 434 -7.40 2.43 -13.30
N LEU A 435 -8.62 2.87 -13.02
CA LEU A 435 -9.51 2.32 -12.00
C LEU A 435 -10.58 1.45 -12.67
N VAL A 436 -10.75 0.22 -12.21
CA VAL A 436 -11.77 -0.72 -12.69
C VAL A 436 -12.69 -1.14 -11.55
N PHE A 437 -14.00 -1.08 -11.78
CA PHE A 437 -14.97 -1.79 -10.97
C PHE A 437 -15.38 -3.07 -11.70
N ASN A 438 -15.11 -4.22 -11.10
CA ASN A 438 -15.48 -5.54 -11.59
C ASN A 438 -16.25 -6.29 -10.50
N ARG A 439 -17.44 -5.79 -10.18
CA ARG A 439 -18.35 -6.36 -9.18
C ARG A 439 -19.63 -6.84 -9.84
N SER A 440 -20.15 -8.00 -9.46
CA SER A 440 -21.39 -8.57 -10.04
C SER A 440 -22.69 -8.04 -9.44
N ASP A 441 -22.61 -7.25 -8.38
CA ASP A 441 -23.76 -6.72 -7.65
C ASP A 441 -23.82 -5.19 -7.69
N ALA A 442 -24.75 -4.61 -6.92
CA ALA A 442 -24.84 -3.17 -6.74
C ALA A 442 -23.82 -2.69 -5.71
N TYR A 443 -23.05 -1.66 -6.05
CA TYR A 443 -22.11 -1.01 -5.13
C TYR A 443 -22.22 0.50 -5.24
N VAL A 444 -22.33 1.18 -4.10
CA VAL A 444 -22.31 2.63 -4.02
C VAL A 444 -20.90 3.05 -3.64
N TYR A 445 -20.28 3.86 -4.49
CA TYR A 445 -19.02 4.51 -4.20
C TYR A 445 -19.26 6.01 -3.96
N ASP A 446 -18.97 6.45 -2.73
CA ASP A 446 -19.17 7.82 -2.26
C ASP A 446 -17.90 8.66 -2.25
N GLY A 447 -16.74 8.02 -2.41
CA GLY A 447 -15.46 8.69 -2.52
C GLY A 447 -15.34 9.53 -3.79
N VAL A 448 -14.45 10.52 -3.73
CA VAL A 448 -14.13 11.41 -4.86
C VAL A 448 -13.13 10.72 -5.78
N ILE A 449 -13.38 10.77 -7.09
CA ILE A 449 -12.45 10.38 -8.16
C ILE A 449 -11.90 11.66 -8.79
N SER A 450 -10.58 11.73 -8.97
CA SER A 450 -9.90 12.83 -9.67
C SER A 450 -8.78 12.32 -10.57
N GLY A 451 -8.19 13.21 -11.36
CA GLY A 451 -7.04 12.90 -12.21
C GLY A 451 -7.42 12.62 -13.67
N ASP A 452 -6.41 12.28 -14.46
CA ASP A 452 -6.47 12.19 -15.91
C ASP A 452 -6.52 10.73 -16.43
N GLY A 453 -6.29 9.74 -15.56
CA GLY A 453 -6.34 8.30 -15.89
C GLY A 453 -7.75 7.75 -16.08
N ALA A 454 -7.89 6.54 -16.60
CA ALA A 454 -9.18 6.02 -17.05
C ALA A 454 -10.03 5.41 -15.91
N LEU A 455 -11.35 5.49 -16.05
CA LEU A 455 -12.33 4.76 -15.23
C LEU A 455 -13.02 3.69 -16.08
N THR A 456 -13.19 2.48 -15.56
CA THR A 456 -13.94 1.42 -16.23
C THR A 456 -14.92 0.72 -15.31
N GLN A 457 -16.15 0.53 -15.78
CA GLN A 457 -17.14 -0.37 -15.19
C GLN A 457 -17.21 -1.66 -16.03
N ALA A 458 -16.97 -2.80 -15.38
CA ALA A 458 -16.78 -4.12 -16.01
C ALA A 458 -17.52 -5.26 -15.29
N GLY A 459 -18.42 -4.95 -14.35
CA GLY A 459 -19.05 -5.90 -13.42
C GLY A 459 -19.98 -6.99 -14.00
N GLY A 460 -20.10 -7.12 -15.32
CA GLY A 460 -21.03 -8.05 -15.94
C GLY A 460 -22.48 -7.54 -15.98
N THR A 461 -23.33 -8.21 -16.76
CA THR A 461 -24.74 -7.83 -16.92
C THR A 461 -25.50 -7.88 -15.59
N GLY A 462 -26.22 -6.79 -15.27
CA GLY A 462 -26.99 -6.66 -14.03
C GLY A 462 -26.21 -6.05 -12.86
N SER A 463 -24.89 -5.90 -12.98
CA SER A 463 -24.10 -5.14 -12.02
C SER A 463 -24.42 -3.64 -12.07
N LYS A 464 -24.25 -2.94 -10.95
CA LYS A 464 -24.47 -1.50 -10.89
C LYS A 464 -23.49 -0.79 -9.97
N ILE A 465 -22.66 0.08 -10.53
CA ILE A 465 -21.82 0.99 -9.74
C ILE A 465 -22.51 2.34 -9.68
N THR A 466 -22.79 2.82 -8.47
CA THR A 466 -23.44 4.12 -8.23
C THR A 466 -22.42 5.09 -7.67
N LEU A 467 -22.15 6.17 -8.40
CA LEU A 467 -21.22 7.22 -7.99
C LEU A 467 -21.99 8.36 -7.31
N THR A 468 -21.63 8.65 -6.07
CA THR A 468 -22.20 9.77 -5.30
C THR A 468 -21.15 10.84 -4.95
N GLY A 469 -19.86 10.57 -5.15
CA GLY A 469 -18.78 11.54 -4.99
C GLY A 469 -18.82 12.72 -5.98
N ALA A 470 -18.25 13.85 -5.56
CA ALA A 470 -18.07 15.05 -6.39
C ALA A 470 -16.78 14.93 -7.22
N ASN A 471 -16.89 14.34 -8.40
CA ASN A 471 -15.76 14.00 -9.29
C ASN A 471 -15.42 15.14 -10.27
N ASP A 472 -15.54 16.40 -9.85
CA ASP A 472 -15.37 17.58 -10.73
C ASP A 472 -13.97 17.69 -11.35
N LEU A 473 -12.97 17.10 -10.68
CA LEU A 473 -11.58 17.09 -11.10
C LEU A 473 -11.18 15.83 -11.89
N PHE A 474 -12.14 14.97 -12.21
CA PHE A 474 -11.89 13.82 -13.06
C PHE A 474 -11.95 14.22 -14.54
N LYS A 475 -10.86 13.95 -15.26
CA LYS A 475 -10.69 14.26 -16.68
C LYS A 475 -10.33 13.04 -17.51
N GLY A 476 -10.31 11.87 -16.91
CA GLY A 476 -10.13 10.62 -17.63
C GLY A 476 -11.33 10.19 -18.46
N THR A 477 -11.08 9.36 -19.47
CA THR A 477 -12.16 8.68 -20.20
C THR A 477 -12.85 7.66 -19.28
N THR A 478 -14.18 7.66 -19.31
CA THR A 478 -14.99 6.60 -18.68
C THR A 478 -15.39 5.57 -19.72
N THR A 479 -15.15 4.28 -19.44
CA THR A 479 -15.65 3.16 -20.27
C THR A 479 -16.62 2.31 -19.47
N ILE A 480 -17.77 1.97 -20.05
CA ILE A 480 -18.75 1.07 -19.44
C ILE A 480 -18.88 -0.15 -20.34
N SER A 481 -18.13 -1.20 -20.00
CA SER A 481 -18.03 -2.41 -20.80
C SER A 481 -19.18 -3.39 -20.54
N ASP A 482 -19.77 -3.36 -19.35
CA ASP A 482 -20.96 -4.15 -19.01
C ASP A 482 -21.64 -3.54 -17.76
N GLY A 483 -22.87 -3.97 -17.46
CA GLY A 483 -23.65 -3.47 -16.33
C GLY A 483 -24.01 -1.98 -16.46
N THR A 484 -24.31 -1.35 -15.33
CA THR A 484 -24.70 0.06 -15.25
C THR A 484 -23.71 0.87 -14.43
N LEU A 485 -23.29 2.04 -14.93
CA LEU A 485 -22.70 3.10 -14.12
C LEU A 485 -23.78 4.17 -13.89
N GLN A 486 -24.18 4.38 -12.64
CA GLN A 486 -25.21 5.34 -12.25
C GLN A 486 -24.57 6.58 -11.62
N VAL A 487 -24.95 7.77 -12.08
CA VAL A 487 -24.58 9.06 -11.49
C VAL A 487 -25.70 9.51 -10.55
N GLY A 488 -25.36 9.63 -9.25
CA GLY A 488 -26.30 9.97 -8.19
C GLY A 488 -27.13 8.79 -7.70
N ASP A 489 -27.74 8.94 -6.52
CA ASP A 489 -28.59 7.93 -5.88
C ASP A 489 -29.91 8.52 -5.33
N GLY A 490 -30.62 9.26 -6.19
CA GLY A 490 -31.88 9.91 -5.83
C GLY A 490 -31.71 11.17 -4.96
N GLY A 491 -30.51 11.75 -4.94
CA GLY A 491 -30.21 13.04 -4.31
C GLY A 491 -29.60 14.04 -5.30
N THR A 492 -28.81 14.98 -4.78
CA THR A 492 -28.09 16.01 -5.59
C THR A 492 -26.58 15.79 -5.65
N SER A 493 -26.09 14.66 -5.15
CA SER A 493 -24.67 14.29 -5.18
C SER A 493 -24.36 13.36 -6.35
N GLY A 494 -23.08 13.27 -6.73
CA GLY A 494 -22.61 12.46 -7.85
C GLY A 494 -22.43 13.25 -9.14
N ASN A 495 -21.25 13.16 -9.74
CA ASN A 495 -20.98 13.58 -11.11
C ASN A 495 -19.92 12.66 -11.76
N LEU A 496 -19.60 12.87 -13.03
CA LEU A 496 -18.66 12.04 -13.80
C LEU A 496 -17.64 12.90 -14.55
N GLY A 497 -17.11 13.94 -13.89
CA GLY A 497 -16.09 14.81 -14.48
C GLY A 497 -16.52 15.47 -15.80
N THR A 498 -15.56 15.79 -16.66
CA THR A 498 -15.80 16.56 -17.91
C THR A 498 -15.40 15.85 -19.20
N SER A 499 -15.01 14.57 -19.13
CA SER A 499 -14.41 13.83 -20.25
C SER A 499 -15.34 12.80 -20.87
N GLN A 500 -14.93 12.25 -22.02
CA GLN A 500 -15.74 11.33 -22.82
C GLN A 500 -16.20 10.10 -22.02
N VAL A 501 -17.45 9.67 -22.27
CA VAL A 501 -18.01 8.40 -21.82
C VAL A 501 -18.23 7.47 -23.02
N ASN A 502 -17.59 6.31 -23.00
CA ASN A 502 -17.73 5.26 -24.00
C ASN A 502 -18.58 4.10 -23.45
N LEU A 503 -19.76 3.89 -24.02
CA LEU A 503 -20.68 2.81 -23.66
C LEU A 503 -20.36 1.56 -24.51
N ALA A 504 -19.39 0.76 -24.08
CA ALA A 504 -18.94 -0.43 -24.79
C ALA A 504 -19.76 -1.68 -24.40
N GLY A 505 -21.09 -1.59 -24.51
CA GLY A 505 -22.05 -2.64 -24.16
C GLY A 505 -22.83 -2.39 -22.85
N GLY A 506 -22.35 -1.53 -21.96
CA GLY A 506 -23.03 -1.19 -20.70
C GLY A 506 -23.98 0.01 -20.75
N ALA A 507 -24.55 0.40 -19.61
CA ALA A 507 -25.48 1.51 -19.49
C ALA A 507 -24.93 2.66 -18.62
N LEU A 508 -25.18 3.90 -19.04
CA LEU A 508 -25.01 5.10 -18.22
C LEU A 508 -26.37 5.56 -17.70
N ALA A 509 -26.56 5.54 -16.40
CA ALA A 509 -27.80 5.95 -15.75
C ALA A 509 -27.63 7.25 -14.97
N PHE A 510 -28.67 8.08 -14.93
CA PHE A 510 -28.74 9.29 -14.12
C PHE A 510 -29.88 9.14 -13.10
N ASN A 511 -29.55 9.21 -11.82
CA ASN A 511 -30.53 9.17 -10.74
C ASN A 511 -30.30 10.35 -9.79
N ARG A 512 -30.71 11.53 -10.24
CA ARG A 512 -30.62 12.78 -9.49
C ARG A 512 -31.97 13.45 -9.35
N THR A 513 -32.14 14.28 -8.32
CA THR A 513 -33.40 15.01 -8.05
C THR A 513 -33.41 16.45 -8.56
N ASP A 514 -32.24 17.03 -8.81
CA ASP A 514 -32.05 18.40 -9.26
C ASP A 514 -31.84 18.49 -10.79
N THR A 515 -31.58 19.70 -11.27
CA THR A 515 -31.14 19.92 -12.64
C THR A 515 -29.64 19.69 -12.73
N PHE A 516 -29.23 18.69 -13.51
CA PHE A 516 -27.83 18.33 -13.74
C PHE A 516 -27.46 18.56 -15.20
N ASN A 517 -26.50 19.45 -15.44
CA ASN A 517 -25.97 19.72 -16.76
C ASN A 517 -24.84 18.74 -17.07
N PHE A 518 -25.10 17.79 -17.95
CA PHE A 518 -24.13 16.78 -18.36
C PHE A 518 -23.52 17.15 -19.71
N GLY A 519 -22.31 17.72 -19.64
CA GLY A 519 -21.59 18.26 -20.80
C GLY A 519 -20.73 17.24 -21.55
N ASN A 520 -20.60 16.02 -21.05
CA ASN A 520 -19.67 15.05 -21.59
C ASN A 520 -20.21 14.45 -22.90
N ASP A 521 -19.29 14.12 -23.80
CA ASP A 521 -19.60 13.37 -25.02
C ASP A 521 -19.88 11.90 -24.67
N ILE A 522 -20.95 11.33 -25.23
CA ILE A 522 -21.32 9.92 -25.05
C ILE A 522 -21.22 9.19 -26.39
N SER A 523 -20.47 8.10 -26.43
CA SER A 523 -20.26 7.24 -27.62
C SER A 523 -20.49 5.76 -27.29
N GLY A 524 -20.37 4.87 -28.29
CA GLY A 524 -20.48 3.42 -28.11
C GLY A 524 -21.83 2.82 -28.52
N ASP A 525 -22.10 1.59 -28.13
CA ASP A 525 -23.30 0.81 -28.47
C ASP A 525 -24.23 0.54 -27.28
N GLY A 526 -23.82 0.94 -26.08
CA GLY A 526 -24.60 0.81 -24.86
C GLY A 526 -25.70 1.86 -24.66
N ASN A 527 -26.38 1.78 -23.52
CA ASN A 527 -27.64 2.50 -23.24
C ASN A 527 -27.44 3.76 -22.39
N VAL A 528 -28.36 4.71 -22.51
CA VAL A 528 -28.48 5.87 -21.62
C VAL A 528 -29.83 5.85 -20.91
N GLU A 529 -29.83 6.03 -19.60
CA GLU A 529 -31.02 5.90 -18.75
C GLU A 529 -31.21 7.15 -17.87
N GLN A 530 -32.42 7.72 -17.91
CA GLN A 530 -32.85 8.76 -16.97
C GLN A 530 -33.83 8.14 -15.98
N ASP A 531 -33.37 7.97 -14.73
CA ASP A 531 -34.10 7.27 -13.66
C ASP A 531 -34.48 8.18 -12.49
N GLY A 532 -33.80 9.32 -12.35
CA GLY A 532 -34.05 10.28 -11.29
C GLY A 532 -35.31 11.12 -11.54
N SER A 533 -35.88 11.69 -10.47
CA SER A 533 -37.02 12.61 -10.59
C SER A 533 -36.65 14.00 -11.11
N GLY A 534 -35.35 14.31 -11.19
CA GLY A 534 -34.81 15.61 -11.61
C GLY A 534 -34.77 15.81 -13.12
N ILE A 535 -33.87 16.69 -13.55
CA ILE A 535 -33.67 17.05 -14.96
C ILE A 535 -32.21 16.79 -15.33
N THR A 536 -31.95 15.85 -16.24
CA THR A 536 -30.62 15.71 -16.85
C THR A 536 -30.61 16.46 -18.17
N VAL A 537 -29.73 17.45 -18.30
CA VAL A 537 -29.57 18.24 -19.54
C VAL A 537 -28.33 17.71 -20.27
N LEU A 538 -28.51 17.08 -21.43
CA LEU A 538 -27.40 16.66 -22.28
C LEU A 538 -26.94 17.82 -23.16
N SER A 539 -25.65 18.17 -23.09
CA SER A 539 -25.07 19.22 -23.93
C SER A 539 -23.81 18.82 -24.70
N GLY A 540 -23.27 17.62 -24.46
CA GLY A 540 -22.16 17.05 -25.23
C GLY A 540 -22.56 16.51 -26.61
N VAL A 541 -21.58 16.04 -27.37
CA VAL A 541 -21.75 15.35 -28.65
C VAL A 541 -22.06 13.89 -28.40
N ASN A 542 -23.32 13.51 -28.65
CA ASN A 542 -23.79 12.16 -28.36
C ASN A 542 -23.95 11.33 -29.64
N THR A 543 -23.18 10.25 -29.74
CA THR A 543 -23.09 9.38 -30.92
C THR A 543 -23.37 7.91 -30.63
N TYR A 544 -23.72 7.58 -29.38
CA TYR A 544 -24.03 6.21 -28.97
C TYR A 544 -25.22 5.63 -29.75
N THR A 545 -25.23 4.31 -29.98
CA THR A 545 -26.26 3.66 -30.80
C THR A 545 -27.30 2.87 -30.00
N GLY A 546 -27.01 2.54 -28.74
CA GLY A 546 -27.96 1.87 -27.86
C GLY A 546 -29.16 2.74 -27.47
N ASN A 547 -30.06 2.17 -26.68
CA ASN A 547 -31.35 2.78 -26.37
C ASN A 547 -31.19 3.94 -25.39
N THR A 548 -32.01 4.97 -25.56
CA THR A 548 -32.22 6.01 -24.55
C THR A 548 -33.55 5.77 -23.84
N ALA A 549 -33.50 5.42 -22.55
CA ALA A 549 -34.69 5.22 -21.73
C ALA A 549 -34.91 6.42 -20.80
N VAL A 550 -36.07 7.05 -20.89
CA VAL A 550 -36.52 8.08 -19.94
C VAL A 550 -37.56 7.44 -19.03
N ASN A 551 -37.08 6.86 -17.94
CA ASN A 551 -37.87 6.06 -16.99
C ASN A 551 -38.60 6.93 -15.97
N ALA A 552 -37.96 8.03 -15.53
CA ALA A 552 -38.56 9.03 -14.65
C ALA A 552 -38.05 10.45 -14.99
N GLY A 553 -38.54 11.46 -14.26
CA GLY A 553 -38.04 12.83 -14.36
C GLY A 553 -38.05 13.40 -15.78
N THR A 554 -37.02 14.16 -16.12
CA THR A 554 -36.86 14.80 -17.43
C THR A 554 -35.47 14.57 -18.01
N LEU A 555 -35.41 14.08 -19.26
CA LEU A 555 -34.21 14.17 -20.09
C LEU A 555 -34.35 15.36 -21.03
N ALA A 556 -33.47 16.35 -20.92
CA ALA A 556 -33.54 17.61 -21.63
C ALA A 556 -32.37 17.80 -22.61
N ALA A 557 -32.64 18.45 -23.75
CA ALA A 557 -31.61 18.87 -24.69
C ALA A 557 -31.03 20.23 -24.27
N GLY A 558 -29.70 20.35 -24.23
CA GLY A 558 -28.98 21.61 -23.98
C GLY A 558 -28.60 22.38 -25.24
N ALA A 559 -28.61 21.76 -26.41
CA ALA A 559 -28.36 22.38 -27.72
C ALA A 559 -29.01 21.58 -28.85
N ALA A 560 -28.92 22.03 -30.10
CA ALA A 560 -29.48 21.30 -31.25
C ALA A 560 -28.70 20.01 -31.55
N ASN A 561 -29.42 18.93 -31.87
CA ASN A 561 -28.88 17.59 -32.17
C ASN A 561 -27.89 17.04 -31.13
N VAL A 562 -28.15 17.30 -29.85
CA VAL A 562 -27.43 16.68 -28.72
C VAL A 562 -28.03 15.32 -28.36
N PHE A 563 -29.26 15.01 -28.74
CA PHE A 563 -29.75 13.64 -28.62
C PHE A 563 -29.15 12.79 -29.74
N SER A 564 -28.77 11.54 -29.42
CA SER A 564 -28.17 10.66 -30.42
C SER A 564 -29.15 10.35 -31.55
N GLN A 565 -28.72 10.66 -32.77
CA GLN A 565 -29.51 10.43 -33.99
C GLN A 565 -29.69 8.96 -34.32
N SER A 566 -28.79 8.11 -33.81
CA SER A 566 -28.81 6.66 -34.01
C SER A 566 -29.61 5.94 -32.92
N SER A 567 -29.86 6.59 -31.79
CA SER A 567 -30.52 5.96 -30.63
C SER A 567 -32.04 5.89 -30.76
N ALA A 568 -32.60 4.76 -30.32
CA ALA A 568 -34.03 4.60 -30.11
C ALA A 568 -34.42 5.14 -28.72
N PHE A 569 -35.43 6.01 -28.66
CA PHE A 569 -35.90 6.62 -27.43
C PHE A 569 -37.16 5.93 -26.92
N SER A 570 -37.25 5.76 -25.60
CA SER A 570 -38.48 5.39 -24.90
C SER A 570 -38.77 6.38 -23.78
N VAL A 571 -40.04 6.79 -23.63
CA VAL A 571 -40.47 7.73 -22.60
C VAL A 571 -41.60 7.09 -21.80
N ALA A 572 -41.31 6.75 -20.55
CA ALA A 572 -42.24 6.09 -19.64
C ALA A 572 -43.35 7.05 -19.17
N ASN A 573 -44.44 6.48 -18.64
CA ASN A 573 -45.53 7.27 -18.08
C ASN A 573 -45.03 8.14 -16.91
N GLY A 574 -45.36 9.42 -16.91
CA GLY A 574 -44.89 10.38 -15.92
C GLY A 574 -43.50 10.99 -16.20
N ALA A 575 -42.72 10.40 -17.11
CA ALA A 575 -41.43 10.92 -17.53
C ALA A 575 -41.57 11.94 -18.68
N THR A 576 -40.52 12.74 -18.90
CA THR A 576 -40.50 13.80 -19.90
C THR A 576 -39.23 13.78 -20.75
N LEU A 577 -39.38 13.74 -22.08
CA LEU A 577 -38.33 14.08 -23.03
C LEU A 577 -38.52 15.54 -23.47
N ASP A 578 -37.57 16.40 -23.17
CA ASP A 578 -37.68 17.85 -23.36
C ASP A 578 -36.63 18.37 -24.35
N LEU A 579 -37.08 18.98 -25.45
CA LEU A 579 -36.19 19.56 -26.45
C LEU A 579 -35.77 20.99 -26.08
N GLN A 580 -36.43 21.63 -25.13
CA GLN A 580 -36.10 22.99 -24.66
C GLN A 580 -36.04 24.05 -25.78
N GLY A 581 -36.69 23.80 -26.92
CA GLY A 581 -36.63 24.68 -28.07
C GLY A 581 -35.59 24.33 -29.13
N HIS A 582 -34.74 23.33 -28.88
CA HIS A 582 -33.67 22.92 -29.77
C HIS A 582 -34.10 21.81 -30.72
N ASP A 583 -33.80 21.97 -32.01
CA ASP A 583 -34.08 20.93 -33.00
C ASP A 583 -33.30 19.64 -32.68
N GLN A 584 -33.98 18.50 -32.73
CA GLN A 584 -33.36 17.19 -32.48
C GLN A 584 -33.70 16.21 -33.59
N THR A 585 -32.79 15.25 -33.79
CA THR A 585 -33.00 14.08 -34.63
C THR A 585 -32.72 12.82 -33.82
N ILE A 586 -33.62 11.83 -33.89
CA ILE A 586 -33.51 10.53 -33.20
C ILE A 586 -33.90 9.37 -34.14
N SER A 587 -33.51 8.14 -33.79
CA SER A 587 -33.77 6.97 -34.63
C SER A 587 -35.23 6.52 -34.55
N SER A 588 -35.76 6.29 -33.36
CA SER A 588 -37.17 5.93 -33.16
C SER A 588 -37.67 6.44 -31.82
N LEU A 589 -38.99 6.45 -31.62
CA LEU A 589 -39.57 6.96 -30.37
C LEU A 589 -40.80 6.14 -29.94
N ALA A 590 -40.70 5.50 -28.78
CA ALA A 590 -41.82 4.90 -28.05
C ALA A 590 -42.28 5.85 -26.94
N ASN A 591 -43.52 6.35 -27.01
CA ASN A 591 -43.98 7.44 -26.13
C ASN A 591 -45.20 7.07 -25.29
N ALA A 592 -44.98 6.76 -24.00
CA ALA A 592 -46.03 6.66 -22.98
C ALA A 592 -46.12 7.91 -22.08
N GLY A 593 -45.08 8.75 -22.05
CA GLY A 593 -44.98 9.95 -21.23
C GLY A 593 -45.19 11.27 -21.97
N ASN A 594 -44.39 12.27 -21.62
CA ASN A 594 -44.46 13.62 -22.18
C ASN A 594 -43.29 13.87 -23.13
N VAL A 595 -43.55 14.40 -24.32
CA VAL A 595 -42.53 14.90 -25.25
C VAL A 595 -42.75 16.38 -25.44
N ARG A 596 -41.83 17.23 -24.99
CA ARG A 596 -41.97 18.68 -25.00
C ARG A 596 -41.02 19.32 -26.02
N LEU A 597 -41.58 19.96 -27.04
CA LEU A 597 -40.83 20.71 -28.04
C LEU A 597 -40.61 22.20 -27.70
N PRO A 598 -41.56 22.91 -27.06
CA PRO A 598 -41.50 24.36 -26.92
C PRO A 598 -40.25 24.91 -26.23
N GLY A 599 -39.59 25.87 -26.88
CA GLY A 599 -38.65 26.80 -26.25
C GLY A 599 -39.26 28.19 -26.00
N ALA A 600 -38.41 29.21 -25.95
CA ALA A 600 -38.86 30.60 -25.82
C ALA A 600 -39.69 31.10 -27.02
N MET A 601 -39.42 30.55 -28.22
CA MET A 601 -40.17 30.83 -29.45
C MET A 601 -40.62 29.51 -30.09
N PRO A 602 -41.81 29.47 -30.72
CA PRO A 602 -42.21 28.33 -31.55
C PRO A 602 -41.29 28.14 -32.76
N GLY A 603 -41.23 26.92 -33.29
CA GLY A 603 -40.49 26.55 -34.50
C GLY A 603 -39.62 25.30 -34.33
N THR A 604 -39.56 24.74 -33.13
CA THR A 604 -38.69 23.60 -32.81
C THR A 604 -39.16 22.34 -33.49
N THR A 605 -38.22 21.57 -34.04
CA THR A 605 -38.50 20.33 -34.76
C THR A 605 -37.87 19.12 -34.07
N LEU A 606 -38.70 18.13 -33.74
CA LEU A 606 -38.24 16.77 -33.45
C LEU A 606 -38.36 15.92 -34.71
N THR A 607 -37.24 15.44 -35.24
CA THR A 607 -37.19 14.51 -36.37
C THR A 607 -36.99 13.08 -35.87
N VAL A 608 -37.96 12.21 -36.12
CA VAL A 608 -37.87 10.76 -35.89
C VAL A 608 -37.61 10.08 -37.24
N THR A 609 -36.41 9.55 -37.44
CA THR A 609 -36.01 8.99 -38.74
C THR A 609 -36.63 7.62 -39.03
N GLY A 610 -36.94 6.88 -37.98
CA GLY A 610 -37.63 5.59 -37.97
C GLY A 610 -39.09 5.71 -37.53
N ASP A 611 -39.55 4.72 -36.77
CA ASP A 611 -40.94 4.62 -36.34
C ASP A 611 -41.20 5.45 -35.07
N TYR A 612 -42.38 6.08 -35.01
CA TYR A 612 -42.95 6.64 -33.78
C TYR A 612 -44.05 5.70 -33.28
N ALA A 613 -43.92 5.17 -32.06
CA ALA A 613 -44.88 4.32 -31.40
C ALA A 613 -45.53 5.06 -30.21
N GLY A 614 -46.72 5.61 -30.42
CA GLY A 614 -47.50 6.27 -29.37
C GLY A 614 -48.20 5.27 -28.45
N GLN A 615 -47.91 5.31 -27.16
CA GLN A 615 -48.45 4.43 -26.11
C GLN A 615 -49.31 5.20 -25.11
N GLY A 616 -50.06 6.20 -25.61
CA GLY A 616 -50.90 7.08 -24.77
C GLY A 616 -50.18 8.32 -24.25
N GLY A 617 -48.90 8.50 -24.60
CA GLY A 617 -48.14 9.69 -24.27
C GLY A 617 -48.62 10.97 -24.98
N THR A 618 -48.22 12.11 -24.44
CA THR A 618 -48.57 13.44 -24.92
C THR A 618 -47.39 14.12 -25.61
N VAL A 619 -47.63 14.77 -26.75
CA VAL A 619 -46.64 15.63 -27.40
C VAL A 619 -47.08 17.09 -27.28
N TYR A 620 -46.23 17.92 -26.67
CA TYR A 620 -46.48 19.35 -26.47
C TYR A 620 -45.83 20.15 -27.59
N LEU A 621 -46.62 21.02 -28.20
CA LEU A 621 -46.24 21.89 -29.30
C LEU A 621 -46.68 23.32 -28.99
N ALA A 622 -45.85 24.30 -29.31
CA ALA A 622 -46.19 25.72 -29.29
C ALA A 622 -46.36 26.22 -30.72
N GLY A 623 -47.20 27.23 -30.86
CA GLY A 623 -47.47 27.84 -32.15
C GLY A 623 -48.40 29.02 -32.03
N THR A 624 -48.24 29.97 -32.95
CA THR A 624 -49.26 31.01 -33.13
C THR A 624 -50.22 30.52 -34.21
N LEU A 625 -51.42 30.10 -33.82
CA LEU A 625 -52.41 29.61 -34.79
C LEU A 625 -52.96 30.78 -35.63
N GLY A 626 -52.66 30.75 -36.93
CA GLY A 626 -53.00 31.75 -37.95
C GLY A 626 -53.22 31.10 -39.33
N GLY A 627 -52.71 31.71 -40.41
CA GLY A 627 -52.73 31.13 -41.78
C GLY A 627 -51.59 30.13 -42.04
N ASP A 628 -51.46 29.61 -43.25
CA ASP A 628 -50.52 28.51 -43.59
C ASP A 628 -49.02 28.83 -43.37
N ASN A 629 -48.65 30.10 -43.19
CA ASN A 629 -47.27 30.55 -42.91
C ASN A 629 -46.94 30.68 -41.41
N THR A 630 -47.73 30.08 -40.52
CA THR A 630 -47.49 30.19 -39.08
C THR A 630 -46.32 29.35 -38.62
N VAL A 631 -45.42 29.94 -37.85
CA VAL A 631 -44.36 29.20 -37.16
C VAL A 631 -44.98 28.39 -36.02
N ILE A 632 -44.81 27.08 -36.11
CA ILE A 632 -45.27 26.08 -35.14
C ILE A 632 -44.14 25.08 -34.89
N ASP A 633 -44.12 24.49 -33.71
CA ASP A 633 -43.28 23.33 -33.44
C ASP A 633 -43.74 22.13 -34.26
N ASN A 634 -42.81 21.27 -34.66
CA ASN A 634 -43.05 20.16 -35.58
C ASN A 634 -42.52 18.82 -35.03
N LEU A 635 -43.38 17.81 -35.04
CA LEU A 635 -42.94 16.42 -34.96
C LEU A 635 -42.89 15.85 -36.39
N HIS A 636 -41.70 15.56 -36.88
CA HIS A 636 -41.46 15.02 -38.22
C HIS A 636 -41.10 13.53 -38.13
N VAL A 637 -42.00 12.63 -38.56
CA VAL A 637 -41.76 11.18 -38.57
C VAL A 637 -41.52 10.70 -40.01
N LYS A 638 -40.33 10.16 -40.30
CA LYS A 638 -39.93 9.75 -41.67
C LYS A 638 -40.44 8.36 -42.06
N ARG A 639 -40.70 7.46 -41.11
CA ARG A 639 -41.33 6.14 -41.35
C ARG A 639 -42.75 6.06 -40.81
N ARG A 640 -43.07 5.04 -39.99
CA ARG A 640 -44.46 4.76 -39.58
C ARG A 640 -44.77 5.42 -38.25
N HIS A 641 -46.02 5.85 -38.13
CA HIS A 641 -46.65 6.16 -36.86
C HIS A 641 -47.53 4.98 -36.43
N ILE A 642 -47.33 4.46 -35.23
CA ILE A 642 -48.02 3.29 -34.68
C ILE A 642 -48.62 3.68 -33.32
N GLY A 643 -49.87 3.30 -33.02
CA GLY A 643 -50.48 3.56 -31.72
C GLY A 643 -51.17 4.92 -31.53
N GLN A 644 -51.41 5.31 -30.27
CA GLN A 644 -52.18 6.50 -29.89
C GLN A 644 -51.31 7.74 -29.74
N PHE A 645 -51.72 8.85 -30.37
CA PHE A 645 -51.03 10.14 -30.33
C PHE A 645 -51.96 11.23 -29.79
N GLU A 646 -51.58 11.86 -28.67
CA GLU A 646 -52.29 13.00 -28.08
C GLU A 646 -51.45 14.29 -28.20
N PRO A 647 -51.65 15.13 -29.23
CA PRO A 647 -50.99 16.42 -29.30
C PRO A 647 -51.67 17.46 -28.39
N ARG A 648 -50.87 18.25 -27.68
CA ARG A 648 -51.29 19.43 -26.91
C ARG A 648 -50.63 20.67 -27.52
N CYS A 649 -51.45 21.57 -28.07
CA CYS A 649 -50.96 22.83 -28.61
C CYS A 649 -51.20 23.98 -27.61
N HIS A 650 -50.13 24.72 -27.28
CA HIS A 650 -50.23 25.97 -26.53
C HIS A 650 -50.25 27.17 -27.49
N GLN A 651 -51.31 27.98 -27.42
CA GLN A 651 -51.40 29.23 -28.18
C GLN A 651 -50.65 30.34 -27.44
N SER A 652 -49.53 30.79 -28.00
CA SER A 652 -48.95 32.09 -27.67
C SER A 652 -49.90 33.18 -28.19
N ARG A 653 -50.53 33.95 -27.28
CA ARG A 653 -51.26 35.16 -27.65
C ARG A 653 -50.30 36.34 -27.55
N SER A 654 -49.75 36.80 -28.67
CA SER A 654 -49.20 38.15 -28.75
C SER A 654 -50.36 39.14 -28.79
N LYS A 655 -50.78 39.64 -27.63
CA LYS A 655 -51.54 40.90 -27.59
C LYS A 655 -50.52 42.03 -27.68
N GLN A 656 -50.40 42.69 -28.83
CA GLN A 656 -49.94 44.08 -28.88
C GLN A 656 -50.85 44.88 -27.94
N ARG A 657 -50.35 45.29 -26.76
CA ARG A 657 -51.09 46.18 -25.86
C ARG A 657 -51.12 47.59 -26.47
N ARG A 658 -52.32 48.11 -26.73
CA ARG A 658 -52.71 49.37 -26.08
C ARG A 658 -53.18 49.04 -24.66
N ALA A 659 -52.85 49.92 -23.73
CA ALA A 659 -53.07 49.78 -22.30
C ALA A 659 -54.54 49.52 -21.95
N ASP A 660 -54.79 48.47 -21.17
CA ASP A 660 -55.60 48.46 -19.94
C ASP A 660 -56.14 47.05 -19.62
N HIS A 661 -56.00 46.70 -18.35
CA HIS A 661 -56.64 45.63 -17.59
C HIS A 661 -56.54 44.12 -17.98
N GLN A 662 -56.24 43.39 -16.89
CA GLN A 662 -56.50 41.98 -16.54
C GLN A 662 -55.77 40.84 -17.26
N TRP A 663 -55.04 40.10 -16.41
CA TRP A 663 -54.35 38.84 -16.68
C TRP A 663 -55.36 37.70 -16.79
N HIS A 664 -55.28 36.92 -17.89
CA HIS A 664 -55.89 35.60 -17.94
C HIS A 664 -54.93 34.59 -18.56
N GLN A 665 -54.71 33.51 -17.80
CA GLN A 665 -53.87 32.37 -18.13
C GLN A 665 -54.40 31.61 -19.37
N GLY A 666 -53.49 31.17 -20.23
CA GLY A 666 -53.79 30.41 -21.45
C GLY A 666 -54.37 29.04 -21.15
N ARG A 667 -55.42 28.62 -21.89
CA ARG A 667 -56.04 27.30 -21.76
C ARG A 667 -55.45 26.33 -22.79
N TYR A 668 -54.98 25.16 -22.35
CA TYR A 668 -54.64 24.04 -23.23
C TYR A 668 -55.91 23.44 -23.87
N ARG A 669 -55.84 23.06 -25.15
CA ARG A 669 -56.89 22.27 -25.81
C ARG A 669 -56.38 20.85 -26.07
N ARG A 670 -57.21 19.85 -25.74
CA ARG A 670 -56.94 18.40 -25.89
C ARG A 670 -57.57 17.89 -27.18
N TRP A 671 -56.81 17.13 -27.96
CA TRP A 671 -57.28 16.49 -29.20
C TRP A 671 -56.90 15.00 -29.17
N ARG A 672 -57.83 14.11 -29.52
CA ARG A 672 -57.57 12.68 -29.76
C ARG A 672 -57.78 12.40 -31.24
N LEU A 673 -56.78 11.87 -31.93
CA LEU A 673 -56.87 11.46 -33.32
C LEU A 673 -56.55 9.96 -33.44
N GLY A 674 -57.49 9.17 -33.97
CA GLY A 674 -57.26 7.77 -34.34
C GLY A 674 -57.12 7.62 -35.86
N TRP A 675 -56.08 6.92 -36.35
CA TRP A 675 -55.85 6.71 -37.78
C TRP A 675 -55.32 5.30 -38.11
N ARG A 676 -55.62 4.82 -39.33
CA ARG A 676 -55.09 3.61 -39.98
C ARG A 676 -53.90 3.93 -40.90
N LEU A 677 -53.00 2.94 -41.04
CA LEU A 677 -51.67 2.96 -41.68
C LEU A 677 -51.59 3.57 -43.09
N TYR A 678 -50.67 4.53 -43.30
CA TYR A 678 -50.07 4.87 -44.61
C TYR A 678 -48.63 5.44 -44.43
N PRO A 679 -47.68 5.19 -45.36
CA PRO A 679 -46.29 5.66 -45.24
C PRO A 679 -46.12 7.12 -45.69
N GLN A 680 -45.24 7.85 -44.99
CA GLN A 680 -44.80 9.24 -45.21
C GLN A 680 -45.86 10.33 -44.94
N ARG A 681 -45.91 10.84 -43.70
CA ARG A 681 -46.56 12.13 -43.40
C ARG A 681 -45.84 12.90 -42.29
N SER A 682 -45.53 14.16 -42.57
CA SER A 682 -45.35 15.20 -41.54
C SER A 682 -46.73 15.60 -41.01
N ILE A 683 -46.87 15.79 -39.69
CA ILE A 683 -48.11 16.32 -39.10
C ILE A 683 -48.05 17.85 -39.15
N TYR A 684 -48.69 18.45 -40.14
CA TYR A 684 -48.91 19.90 -40.18
C TYR A 684 -50.26 20.25 -39.56
N LEU A 685 -50.25 21.11 -38.53
CA LEU A 685 -51.46 21.77 -38.03
C LEU A 685 -51.68 23.03 -38.88
N SER A 686 -52.45 22.93 -39.96
CA SER A 686 -52.81 24.13 -40.74
C SER A 686 -54.17 24.70 -40.33
N GLY A 687 -54.25 26.03 -40.30
CA GLY A 687 -55.46 26.80 -40.04
C GLY A 687 -56.00 27.39 -41.34
N ARG A 688 -57.13 26.88 -41.84
CA ARG A 688 -57.77 27.45 -43.03
C ARG A 688 -58.50 28.74 -42.67
N SER A 689 -58.08 29.89 -43.19
CA SER A 689 -58.79 31.16 -43.05
C SER A 689 -59.91 31.28 -44.10
N GLY A 690 -61.08 30.72 -43.80
CA GLY A 690 -62.34 31.08 -44.47
C GLY A 690 -63.18 31.92 -43.52
N GLY A 691 -63.62 33.10 -43.95
CA GLY A 691 -64.37 34.04 -43.14
C GLY A 691 -65.65 33.45 -42.52
N GLY A 692 -65.92 33.83 -41.28
CA GLY A 692 -67.21 33.63 -40.61
C GLY A 692 -67.38 32.29 -39.89
N GLY A 693 -67.18 32.30 -38.56
CA GLY A 693 -67.83 31.36 -37.64
C GLY A 693 -67.28 29.93 -37.58
N ARG A 694 -66.77 29.58 -36.39
CA ARG A 694 -66.30 28.24 -35.94
C ARG A 694 -64.92 27.81 -36.44
N ARG A 695 -63.93 27.98 -35.54
CA ARG A 695 -62.55 27.50 -35.67
C ARG A 695 -62.55 25.96 -35.56
N LEU A 696 -62.60 25.29 -36.71
CA LEU A 696 -62.51 23.85 -36.84
C LEU A 696 -61.12 23.48 -37.39
N CYS A 697 -60.34 22.70 -36.63
CA CYS A 697 -59.09 22.10 -37.12
C CYS A 697 -59.42 20.77 -37.81
N LEU A 698 -59.11 20.65 -39.09
CA LEU A 698 -59.01 19.38 -39.82
C LEU A 698 -57.56 19.24 -40.32
N PRO A 699 -56.97 18.04 -40.32
CA PRO A 699 -55.64 17.83 -40.88
C PRO A 699 -55.67 18.10 -42.39
N ALA A 700 -54.80 19.00 -42.88
CA ALA A 700 -54.60 19.17 -44.30
C ALA A 700 -53.77 18.00 -44.86
N LEU A 701 -54.40 17.26 -45.75
CA LEU A 701 -53.80 16.25 -46.61
C LEU A 701 -53.38 16.97 -47.91
N GLN A 702 -52.11 17.36 -48.05
CA GLN A 702 -51.60 17.78 -49.36
C GLN A 702 -50.85 16.63 -50.03
N GLY A 703 -51.59 15.82 -50.79
CA GLY A 703 -51.03 15.07 -51.91
C GLY A 703 -51.28 15.85 -53.19
N ARG A 704 -50.24 16.45 -53.78
CA ARG A 704 -50.30 16.89 -55.18
C ARG A 704 -50.19 15.64 -56.05
N SER A 705 -51.32 15.13 -56.57
CA SER A 705 -51.30 14.26 -57.73
C SER A 705 -51.09 15.11 -58.98
N ARG A 706 -49.91 15.03 -59.59
CA ARG A 706 -49.77 15.31 -61.03
C ARG A 706 -49.90 13.99 -61.78
N ARG A 707 -50.97 13.83 -62.56
CA ARG A 707 -50.94 13.10 -63.85
C ARG A 707 -52.01 13.69 -64.77
N SER A 708 -51.53 13.98 -66.00
CA SER A 708 -52.19 14.50 -67.23
C SER A 708 -53.14 15.68 -67.06
#